data_AF-A0A3R5QR12-F1
#
_entry.id   AF-A0A3R5QR12-F1
#
_cell.length_a   1.000
_cell.length_b   1.000
_cell.length_c   1.000
_cell.angle_alpha   90.00
_cell.angle_beta   90.00
_cell.angle_gamma   90.00
#
_symmetry.space_group_name_H-M   'P 1'
#
loop_
_entity.id
_entity.type
_entity.pdbx_description
1 polymer ?
#
loop_
_entity_poly.entity_id
_entity_poly.type
_entity_poly.pdbx_seq_one_letter_code
_entity_poly.pdbx_strand_id
1 'polypeptide(L)'
;MSHETILLLVKVGIGILAFFLLVWVSGFRIIPNSKVAIIEKWWSSKGSLKEQIIALNGEAGYQPNVLRGGIHFLSPLVYKVHTVPLVTIPQGKIAYVFARDGKPLEPTQTLGKIIPESNNFQDVKGFITNGGQKGPQRGIIREGTYAFNLAQFIIITENKTYYLPMGNDSEQKTIMEMAQKIAARSGFDPVVIQGETDQVGIVTVHDGPSLGRDTIICPTVGDEPSDPNYHNNFQDPEKFLSAGGYRGRQYQVLADGTYLINRLFATIEFIPKTVIPVGYVGVVVSYTGQKGADSSGDDYKHGELVQKGFRGVWSEPLMPGKYAFNTYAGNIIKVPTTNVILKWISNQNGNHRYDENLKEVSLITKDAFEPSLPLSVVFHIDYKKAPMVIQRFGDIKMLVDQTLDPMVSAYFKNIGQTKTLIELIQQRNEIQNQSSVEMKTKFTHYNLELEEVLIGTPTSSKNDTNIEQILTQLRSRQIAKEQLETYSTQQSAAEKEKELKEAEAIAKQQTSLTESDINIKIQENQGKADLMKSRQDAEKIQRLSEADAYRVKQQAEAEAYRLKQQAEANAYQVKQQADAEAFRLKQTGEAEAFKIKTVGQADADREARVGISKAIAAKEQVNAFGGAQYKVVQEIMNNFADAIKTSKVDIVPKTLITSGGGEGENNLHNAFENLVMLLLSDKLTSQASNVSELSEEAEILKKEILSSVKPSDIKNNN
;
A
#
# COMPACT_ATOMS: atom_id res chain seq x y z
N MET A 1 -120.69 -48.48 -44.66
CA MET A 1 -119.79 -48.78 -45.80
C MET A 1 -120.40 -49.89 -46.62
N SER A 2 -120.40 -49.77 -47.95
CA SER A 2 -120.80 -50.87 -48.84
C SER A 2 -119.69 -51.94 -48.89
N HIS A 3 -120.04 -53.16 -49.33
CA HIS A 3 -119.07 -54.25 -49.47
C HIS A 3 -117.90 -53.87 -50.41
N GLU A 4 -118.19 -53.10 -51.47
CA GLU A 4 -117.18 -52.56 -52.38
C GLU A 4 -116.21 -51.57 -51.70
N THR A 5 -116.71 -50.67 -50.84
CA THR A 5 -115.82 -49.75 -50.10
C THR A 5 -114.89 -50.48 -49.13
N ILE A 6 -115.34 -51.60 -48.55
CA ILE A 6 -114.48 -52.48 -47.75
C ILE A 6 -113.42 -53.14 -48.65
N LEU A 7 -113.83 -53.72 -49.77
CA LEU A 7 -112.92 -54.38 -50.72
C LEU A 7 -111.86 -53.42 -51.30
N LEU A 8 -112.25 -52.18 -51.58
CA LEU A 8 -111.35 -51.12 -52.05
C LEU A 8 -110.31 -50.76 -50.98
N LEU A 9 -110.74 -50.54 -49.73
CA LEU A 9 -109.84 -50.23 -48.61
C LEU A 9 -108.87 -51.38 -48.31
N VAL A 10 -109.32 -52.64 -48.41
CA VAL A 10 -108.46 -53.83 -48.27
C VAL A 10 -107.42 -53.87 -49.41
N LYS A 11 -107.81 -53.62 -50.67
CA LYS A 11 -106.87 -53.57 -51.80
C LYS A 11 -105.84 -52.44 -51.66
N VAL A 12 -106.26 -51.25 -51.22
CA VAL A 12 -105.36 -50.12 -50.93
C VAL A 12 -104.42 -50.44 -49.77
N GLY A 13 -104.91 -51.02 -48.68
CA GLY A 13 -104.10 -51.46 -47.54
C GLY A 13 -103.04 -52.49 -47.93
N ILE A 14 -103.41 -53.50 -48.73
CA ILE A 14 -102.47 -54.49 -49.29
C ILE A 14 -101.45 -53.82 -50.20
N GLY A 15 -101.87 -52.89 -51.07
CA GLY A 15 -100.95 -52.14 -51.94
C GLY A 15 -99.92 -51.31 -51.18
N ILE A 16 -100.35 -50.62 -50.11
CA ILE A 16 -99.47 -49.85 -49.21
C ILE A 16 -98.51 -50.80 -48.47
N LEU A 17 -99.00 -51.92 -47.93
CA LEU A 17 -98.17 -52.89 -47.21
C LEU A 17 -97.16 -53.57 -48.14
N ALA A 18 -97.56 -53.92 -49.37
CA ALA A 18 -96.67 -54.43 -50.40
C ALA A 18 -95.62 -53.40 -50.83
N PHE A 19 -95.96 -52.11 -50.92
CA PHE A 19 -95.01 -51.04 -51.20
C PHE A 19 -93.98 -50.90 -50.07
N PHE A 20 -94.41 -50.85 -48.80
CA PHE A 20 -93.48 -50.83 -47.66
C PHE A 20 -92.60 -52.08 -47.59
N LEU A 21 -93.14 -53.27 -47.89
CA LEU A 21 -92.39 -54.52 -47.96
C LEU A 21 -91.37 -54.50 -49.11
N LEU A 22 -91.72 -53.96 -50.28
CA LEU A 22 -90.80 -53.80 -51.42
C LEU A 22 -89.67 -52.82 -51.08
N VAL A 23 -89.99 -51.66 -50.46
CA VAL A 23 -88.98 -50.70 -49.99
C VAL A 23 -88.06 -51.35 -48.94
N TRP A 24 -88.60 -52.13 -48.01
CA TRP A 24 -87.82 -52.87 -47.01
C TRP A 24 -86.92 -53.94 -47.64
N VAL A 25 -87.44 -54.77 -48.55
CA VAL A 25 -86.65 -55.80 -49.28
C VAL A 25 -85.59 -55.17 -50.18
N SER A 26 -85.85 -54.00 -50.79
CA SER A 26 -84.85 -53.25 -51.57
C SER A 26 -83.68 -52.77 -50.70
N GLY A 27 -83.89 -52.66 -49.39
CA GLY A 27 -82.85 -52.34 -48.42
C GLY A 27 -82.34 -50.90 -48.53
N PHE A 28 -83.21 -49.96 -48.88
CA PHE A 28 -82.90 -48.52 -48.85
C PHE A 28 -82.43 -48.10 -47.46
N ARG A 29 -81.18 -47.64 -47.35
CA ARG A 29 -80.57 -47.14 -46.11
C ARG A 29 -79.84 -45.83 -46.37
N ILE A 30 -80.03 -44.86 -45.46
CA ILE A 30 -79.28 -43.60 -45.44
C ILE A 30 -78.24 -43.69 -44.33
N ILE A 31 -76.97 -43.49 -44.66
CA ILE A 31 -75.86 -43.41 -43.71
C ILE A 31 -75.55 -41.92 -43.48
N PRO A 32 -75.65 -41.39 -42.25
CA PRO A 32 -75.25 -40.01 -41.94
C PRO A 32 -73.74 -39.80 -42.14
N ASN A 33 -73.32 -38.63 -42.62
CA ASN A 33 -71.91 -38.32 -42.91
C ASN A 33 -70.98 -38.37 -41.68
N SER A 34 -71.52 -38.33 -40.45
CA SER A 34 -70.78 -38.53 -39.19
C SER A 34 -70.54 -40.00 -38.83
N LYS A 35 -71.00 -40.94 -39.66
CA LYS A 35 -70.96 -42.38 -39.45
C LYS A 35 -70.49 -43.10 -40.71
N VAL A 36 -70.11 -44.36 -40.54
CA VAL A 36 -69.88 -45.31 -41.64
C VAL A 36 -70.61 -46.61 -41.36
N ALA A 37 -70.92 -47.37 -42.41
CA ALA A 37 -71.47 -48.70 -42.26
C ALA A 37 -70.42 -49.78 -42.56
N ILE A 38 -70.36 -50.76 -41.66
CA ILE A 38 -69.68 -52.04 -41.89
C ILE A 38 -70.74 -53.03 -42.38
N ILE A 39 -70.45 -53.74 -43.47
CA ILE A 39 -71.37 -54.73 -44.05
C ILE A 39 -71.03 -56.11 -43.51
N GLU A 40 -72.01 -56.80 -42.93
CA GLU A 40 -71.98 -58.24 -42.62
C GLU A 40 -72.89 -58.95 -43.63
N LYS A 41 -72.33 -59.85 -44.44
CA LYS A 41 -73.06 -60.60 -45.47
C LYS A 41 -73.47 -61.96 -44.92
N TRP A 42 -74.76 -62.20 -44.77
CA TRP A 42 -75.31 -63.42 -44.17
C TRP A 42 -75.37 -64.61 -45.13
N TRP A 43 -75.57 -64.36 -46.43
CA TRP A 43 -75.74 -65.42 -47.42
C TRP A 43 -74.87 -65.17 -48.65
N SER A 44 -74.19 -66.21 -49.13
CA SER A 44 -73.38 -66.17 -50.36
C SER A 44 -73.33 -67.54 -51.03
N SER A 45 -73.43 -67.56 -52.36
CA SER A 45 -73.24 -68.76 -53.19
C SER A 45 -71.80 -69.30 -53.15
N LYS A 46 -70.84 -68.53 -52.62
CA LYS A 46 -69.45 -68.97 -52.39
C LYS A 46 -69.23 -69.65 -51.03
N GLY A 47 -70.27 -69.79 -50.20
CA GLY A 47 -70.15 -70.35 -48.84
C GLY A 47 -69.72 -69.32 -47.79
N SER A 48 -69.23 -69.84 -46.66
CA SER A 48 -68.85 -69.09 -45.45
C SER A 48 -67.34 -69.18 -45.18
N LEU A 49 -66.80 -68.20 -44.46
CA LEU A 49 -65.46 -68.25 -43.90
C LEU A 49 -65.29 -69.44 -42.93
N LYS A 50 -64.04 -69.91 -42.81
CA LYS A 50 -63.63 -71.02 -41.92
C LYS A 50 -62.87 -70.53 -40.68
N GLU A 51 -61.80 -69.77 -40.88
CA GLU A 51 -60.87 -69.31 -39.83
C GLU A 51 -60.70 -67.78 -39.79
N GLN A 52 -61.10 -67.11 -40.87
CA GLN A 52 -61.04 -65.66 -41.05
C GLN A 52 -62.37 -65.00 -40.64
N ILE A 53 -62.31 -63.71 -40.32
CA ILE A 53 -63.44 -62.85 -39.94
C ILE A 53 -63.86 -61.98 -41.14
N ILE A 54 -62.91 -61.63 -42.02
CA ILE A 54 -63.13 -60.75 -43.17
C ILE A 54 -63.22 -61.53 -44.49
N ALA A 55 -64.33 -61.36 -45.22
CA ALA A 55 -64.60 -62.01 -46.49
C ALA A 55 -64.04 -61.21 -47.68
N LEU A 56 -62.85 -61.60 -48.15
CA LEU A 56 -62.17 -60.93 -49.27
C LEU A 56 -62.72 -61.34 -50.65
N ASN A 57 -63.20 -62.57 -50.84
CA ASN A 57 -63.61 -63.09 -52.15
C ASN A 57 -65.13 -63.03 -52.37
N GLY A 58 -65.87 -62.43 -51.43
CA GLY A 58 -67.33 -62.33 -51.44
C GLY A 58 -68.07 -63.50 -50.77
N GLU A 59 -67.38 -64.29 -49.94
CA GLU A 59 -68.00 -65.23 -48.98
C GLU A 59 -69.01 -64.53 -48.04
N ALA A 60 -69.80 -65.32 -47.30
CA ALA A 60 -70.55 -64.83 -46.15
C ALA A 60 -69.57 -64.49 -45.00
N GLY A 61 -69.78 -63.35 -44.35
CA GLY A 61 -68.85 -62.76 -43.37
C GLY A 61 -68.81 -61.22 -43.44
N TYR A 62 -67.96 -60.59 -42.62
CA TYR A 62 -67.76 -59.14 -42.66
C TYR A 62 -67.00 -58.73 -43.92
N GLN A 63 -67.50 -57.75 -44.65
CA GLN A 63 -66.84 -57.26 -45.86
C GLN A 63 -65.70 -56.29 -45.49
N PRO A 64 -64.58 -56.23 -46.25
CA PRO A 64 -63.44 -55.36 -45.94
C PRO A 64 -63.77 -53.87 -46.05
N ASN A 65 -64.56 -53.50 -47.05
CA ASN A 65 -64.84 -52.10 -47.38
C ASN A 65 -65.95 -51.52 -46.48
N VAL A 66 -65.71 -50.33 -45.92
CA VAL A 66 -66.75 -49.55 -45.21
C VAL A 66 -67.46 -48.59 -46.15
N LEU A 67 -68.78 -48.45 -45.99
CA LEU A 67 -69.56 -47.45 -46.73
C LEU A 67 -69.53 -46.11 -46.01
N ARG A 68 -69.13 -45.07 -46.75
CA ARG A 68 -69.21 -43.66 -46.31
C ARG A 68 -70.67 -43.16 -46.38
N GLY A 69 -70.92 -42.00 -45.76
CA GLY A 69 -72.24 -41.36 -45.75
C GLY A 69 -72.85 -41.20 -47.14
N GLY A 70 -74.17 -41.35 -47.24
CA GLY A 70 -74.90 -41.40 -48.50
C GLY A 70 -76.11 -42.35 -48.49
N ILE A 71 -76.73 -42.49 -49.66
CA ILE A 71 -77.86 -43.42 -49.90
C ILE A 71 -77.31 -44.73 -50.47
N HIS A 72 -77.66 -45.86 -49.86
CA HIS A 72 -77.20 -47.19 -50.27
C HIS A 72 -78.37 -48.19 -50.29
N PHE A 73 -78.33 -49.16 -51.21
CA PHE A 73 -79.34 -50.21 -51.35
C PHE A 73 -78.74 -51.56 -50.95
N LEU A 74 -79.04 -52.01 -49.72
CA LEU A 74 -78.51 -53.24 -49.13
C LEU A 74 -79.64 -54.07 -48.51
N SER A 75 -80.16 -55.02 -49.30
CA SER A 75 -81.29 -55.87 -48.92
C SER A 75 -81.08 -56.55 -47.57
N PRO A 76 -82.02 -56.41 -46.60
CA PRO A 76 -81.86 -56.95 -45.24
C PRO A 76 -81.88 -58.49 -45.19
N LEU A 77 -82.28 -59.16 -46.27
CA LEU A 77 -82.26 -60.61 -46.41
C LEU A 77 -80.85 -61.18 -46.67
N VAL A 78 -79.93 -60.34 -47.19
CA VAL A 78 -78.55 -60.74 -47.55
C VAL A 78 -77.51 -59.99 -46.72
N TYR A 79 -77.80 -58.75 -46.32
CA TYR A 79 -76.87 -57.83 -45.68
C TYR A 79 -77.42 -57.25 -44.37
N LYS A 80 -76.68 -57.48 -43.30
CA LYS A 80 -76.80 -56.77 -42.03
C LYS A 80 -75.78 -55.63 -42.03
N VAL A 81 -76.24 -54.44 -41.65
CA VAL A 81 -75.50 -53.19 -41.86
C VAL A 81 -75.29 -52.51 -40.52
N HIS A 82 -74.04 -52.51 -40.04
CA HIS A 82 -73.66 -51.97 -38.74
C HIS A 82 -73.19 -50.52 -38.87
N THR A 83 -74.03 -49.58 -38.45
CA THR A 83 -73.74 -48.14 -38.57
C THR A 83 -72.95 -47.65 -37.35
N VAL A 84 -71.63 -47.51 -37.51
CA VAL A 84 -70.68 -47.08 -36.45
C VAL A 84 -70.28 -45.61 -36.63
N PRO A 85 -69.90 -44.88 -35.56
CA PRO A 85 -69.37 -43.52 -35.71
C PRO A 85 -68.04 -43.52 -36.47
N LEU A 86 -67.73 -42.39 -37.13
CA LEU A 86 -66.35 -42.09 -37.49
C LEU A 86 -65.49 -42.01 -36.21
N VAL A 87 -64.22 -42.42 -36.31
CA VAL A 87 -63.28 -42.36 -35.19
C VAL A 87 -62.48 -41.08 -35.32
N THR A 88 -62.73 -40.13 -34.41
CA THR A 88 -61.96 -38.90 -34.28
C THR A 88 -60.97 -39.02 -33.13
N ILE A 89 -59.71 -38.75 -33.42
CA ILE A 89 -58.60 -38.73 -32.46
C ILE A 89 -58.31 -37.25 -32.15
N PRO A 90 -58.30 -36.83 -30.87
CA PRO A 90 -58.07 -35.43 -30.51
C PRO A 90 -56.69 -34.92 -30.97
N GLN A 91 -56.58 -33.61 -31.17
CA GLN A 91 -55.31 -32.97 -31.52
C GLN A 91 -54.24 -33.24 -30.45
N GLY A 92 -53.03 -33.65 -30.88
CA GLY A 92 -51.93 -33.95 -29.98
C GLY A 92 -52.09 -35.26 -29.19
N LYS A 93 -53.05 -36.13 -29.55
CA LYS A 93 -53.22 -37.47 -28.95
C LYS A 93 -52.92 -38.57 -29.97
N ILE A 94 -52.45 -39.70 -29.47
CA ILE A 94 -52.11 -40.91 -30.23
C ILE A 94 -53.18 -41.97 -29.97
N ALA A 95 -53.55 -42.75 -31.00
CA ALA A 95 -54.38 -43.94 -30.85
C ALA A 95 -53.68 -45.24 -31.30
N TYR A 96 -54.07 -46.35 -30.67
CA TYR A 96 -53.48 -47.67 -30.88
C TYR A 96 -54.44 -48.56 -31.67
N VAL A 97 -53.89 -49.35 -32.59
CA VAL A 97 -54.65 -50.32 -33.39
C VAL A 97 -54.38 -51.74 -32.91
N PHE A 98 -55.44 -52.52 -32.79
CA PHE A 98 -55.40 -53.98 -32.66
C PHE A 98 -56.21 -54.59 -33.80
N ALA A 99 -55.61 -55.53 -34.53
CA ALA A 99 -56.25 -56.25 -35.64
C ALA A 99 -56.79 -57.60 -35.18
N ARG A 100 -58.04 -57.92 -35.49
CA ARG A 100 -58.66 -59.22 -35.16
C ARG A 100 -58.29 -60.31 -36.16
N ASP A 101 -58.35 -60.00 -37.45
CA ASP A 101 -57.99 -60.91 -38.54
C ASP A 101 -56.62 -60.57 -39.15
N GLY A 102 -56.05 -61.53 -39.87
CA GLY A 102 -54.72 -61.46 -40.47
C GLY A 102 -53.85 -62.68 -40.13
N LYS A 103 -52.63 -62.67 -40.64
CA LYS A 103 -51.62 -63.70 -40.31
C LYS A 103 -51.34 -63.72 -38.81
N PRO A 104 -50.99 -64.88 -38.21
CA PRO A 104 -50.48 -64.89 -36.84
C PRO A 104 -49.21 -64.03 -36.69
N LEU A 105 -48.91 -63.62 -35.46
CA LEU A 105 -47.59 -63.12 -35.09
C LEU A 105 -46.59 -64.27 -35.09
N GLU A 106 -45.34 -64.00 -35.47
CA GLU A 106 -44.26 -64.97 -35.32
C GLU A 106 -43.98 -65.24 -33.83
N PRO A 107 -43.47 -66.43 -33.43
CA PRO A 107 -43.32 -66.79 -32.01
C PRO A 107 -42.44 -65.86 -31.16
N THR A 108 -41.59 -65.04 -31.80
CA THR A 108 -40.72 -64.04 -31.16
C THR A 108 -41.25 -62.60 -31.28
N GLN A 109 -42.31 -62.38 -32.05
CA GLN A 109 -42.87 -61.07 -32.38
C GLN A 109 -44.04 -60.73 -31.47
N THR A 110 -44.00 -59.55 -30.86
CA THR A 110 -45.02 -59.07 -29.91
C THR A 110 -46.05 -58.12 -30.52
N LEU A 111 -45.70 -57.45 -31.62
CA LEU A 111 -46.55 -56.45 -32.29
C LEU A 111 -46.58 -56.67 -33.81
N GLY A 112 -47.77 -56.55 -34.41
CA GLY A 112 -48.00 -56.72 -35.85
C GLY A 112 -47.35 -55.63 -36.72
N LYS A 113 -46.88 -56.04 -37.89
CA LYS A 113 -46.16 -55.17 -38.84
C LYS A 113 -47.00 -54.01 -39.38
N ILE A 114 -46.34 -52.88 -39.63
CA ILE A 114 -46.95 -51.76 -40.38
C ILE A 114 -47.04 -52.13 -41.86
N ILE A 115 -48.24 -51.98 -42.44
CA ILE A 115 -48.52 -52.21 -43.86
C ILE A 115 -48.89 -50.87 -44.52
N PRO A 116 -48.03 -50.26 -45.36
CA PRO A 116 -48.30 -48.96 -45.97
C PRO A 116 -49.59 -48.93 -46.82
N GLU A 117 -49.87 -50.01 -47.54
CA GLU A 117 -51.04 -50.19 -48.43
C GLU A 117 -52.36 -50.20 -47.66
N SER A 118 -52.30 -50.35 -46.33
CA SER A 118 -53.43 -50.25 -45.40
C SER A 118 -53.99 -48.82 -45.27
N ASN A 119 -53.26 -47.81 -45.76
CA ASN A 119 -53.60 -46.38 -45.67
C ASN A 119 -54.05 -45.98 -44.25
N ASN A 120 -53.15 -46.13 -43.28
CA ASN A 120 -53.41 -45.92 -41.86
C ASN A 120 -54.63 -46.74 -41.37
N PHE A 121 -54.68 -48.04 -41.72
CA PHE A 121 -55.71 -49.00 -41.30
C PHE A 121 -57.15 -48.69 -41.78
N GLN A 122 -57.30 -47.84 -42.81
CA GLN A 122 -58.59 -47.62 -43.47
C GLN A 122 -58.88 -48.63 -44.60
N ASP A 123 -57.86 -49.21 -45.23
CA ASP A 123 -58.02 -50.28 -46.23
C ASP A 123 -57.71 -51.67 -45.62
N VAL A 124 -58.78 -52.38 -45.24
CA VAL A 124 -58.71 -53.76 -44.76
C VAL A 124 -58.22 -54.73 -45.84
N LYS A 125 -58.57 -54.49 -47.11
CA LYS A 125 -58.14 -55.38 -48.20
C LYS A 125 -56.64 -55.21 -48.42
N GLY A 126 -56.15 -53.97 -48.48
CA GLY A 126 -54.72 -53.64 -48.51
C GLY A 126 -53.96 -54.25 -47.33
N PHE A 127 -54.50 -54.17 -46.12
CA PHE A 127 -53.91 -54.79 -44.93
C PHE A 127 -53.76 -56.32 -45.05
N ILE A 128 -54.85 -57.05 -45.31
CA ILE A 128 -54.81 -58.52 -45.29
C ILE A 128 -54.02 -59.08 -46.49
N THR A 129 -54.19 -58.51 -47.69
CA THR A 129 -53.53 -59.03 -48.91
C THR A 129 -52.01 -58.88 -48.88
N ASN A 130 -51.49 -57.79 -48.29
CA ASN A 130 -50.04 -57.59 -48.11
C ASN A 130 -49.48 -58.25 -46.83
N GLY A 131 -50.26 -59.11 -46.18
CA GLY A 131 -49.79 -59.96 -45.08
C GLY A 131 -49.84 -59.33 -43.69
N GLY A 132 -50.71 -58.35 -43.47
CA GLY A 132 -51.00 -57.80 -42.15
C GLY A 132 -51.36 -58.88 -41.13
N GLN A 133 -50.98 -58.63 -39.87
CA GLN A 133 -51.00 -59.63 -38.79
C GLN A 133 -52.03 -59.29 -37.72
N LYS A 134 -52.70 -60.31 -37.16
CA LYS A 134 -53.62 -60.13 -36.03
C LYS A 134 -52.86 -59.90 -34.72
N GLY A 135 -53.47 -59.17 -33.79
CA GLY A 135 -52.85 -58.71 -32.54
C GLY A 135 -52.67 -57.18 -32.48
N PRO A 136 -51.99 -56.66 -31.44
CA PRO A 136 -51.69 -55.23 -31.32
C PRO A 136 -50.66 -54.84 -32.38
N GLN A 137 -50.79 -53.65 -32.98
CA GLN A 137 -49.95 -53.22 -34.10
C GLN A 137 -48.80 -52.31 -33.64
N ARG A 138 -47.70 -52.29 -34.40
CA ARG A 138 -46.62 -51.29 -34.25
C ARG A 138 -47.06 -49.91 -34.74
N GLY A 139 -47.95 -49.86 -35.73
CA GLY A 139 -48.50 -48.63 -36.27
C GLY A 139 -49.42 -47.92 -35.29
N ILE A 140 -49.21 -46.61 -35.13
CA ILE A 140 -50.08 -45.70 -34.38
C ILE A 140 -50.88 -44.83 -35.33
N ILE A 141 -52.03 -44.33 -34.87
CA ILE A 141 -52.81 -43.30 -35.58
C ILE A 141 -52.61 -41.96 -34.88
N ARG A 142 -52.45 -40.89 -35.66
CA ARG A 142 -52.35 -39.50 -35.18
C ARG A 142 -53.73 -38.85 -35.07
N GLU A 143 -53.75 -37.58 -34.69
CA GLU A 143 -54.93 -36.73 -34.71
C GLU A 143 -55.61 -36.67 -36.09
N GLY A 144 -56.94 -36.65 -36.10
CA GLY A 144 -57.73 -36.67 -37.34
C GLY A 144 -59.04 -37.45 -37.20
N THR A 145 -59.81 -37.51 -38.30
CA THR A 145 -61.06 -38.28 -38.36
C THR A 145 -60.98 -39.33 -39.45
N TYR A 146 -61.14 -40.59 -39.05
CA TYR A 146 -60.91 -41.78 -39.87
C TYR A 146 -62.17 -42.65 -39.93
N ALA A 147 -62.30 -43.44 -41.00
CA ALA A 147 -63.26 -44.54 -41.03
C ALA A 147 -62.52 -45.88 -40.99
N PHE A 148 -62.49 -46.49 -39.82
CA PHE A 148 -62.00 -47.84 -39.64
C PHE A 148 -63.13 -48.84 -39.84
N ASN A 149 -62.80 -50.01 -40.39
CA ASN A 149 -63.68 -51.16 -40.28
C ASN A 149 -63.58 -51.74 -38.87
N LEU A 150 -64.48 -51.30 -37.98
CA LEU A 150 -64.48 -51.70 -36.57
C LEU A 150 -64.82 -53.18 -36.33
N ALA A 151 -65.18 -53.96 -37.36
CA ALA A 151 -65.19 -55.42 -37.26
C ALA A 151 -63.76 -55.98 -37.28
N GLN A 152 -62.88 -55.42 -38.12
CA GLN A 152 -61.48 -55.81 -38.25
C GLN A 152 -60.57 -55.17 -37.19
N PHE A 153 -60.68 -53.86 -37.00
CA PHE A 153 -59.77 -53.08 -36.18
C PHE A 153 -60.45 -52.55 -34.90
N ILE A 154 -59.85 -52.87 -33.76
CA ILE A 154 -60.14 -52.24 -32.47
C ILE A 154 -59.22 -51.03 -32.35
N ILE A 155 -59.78 -49.84 -32.16
CA ILE A 155 -59.03 -48.57 -32.05
C ILE A 155 -59.15 -48.05 -30.63
N ILE A 156 -58.04 -48.05 -29.89
CA ILE A 156 -57.98 -47.59 -28.51
C ILE A 156 -57.52 -46.13 -28.50
N THR A 157 -58.39 -45.21 -28.06
CA THR A 157 -58.03 -43.82 -27.72
C THR A 157 -58.19 -43.60 -26.21
N GLU A 158 -57.55 -42.56 -25.69
CA GLU A 158 -57.61 -42.12 -24.29
C GLU A 158 -59.02 -42.16 -23.69
N ASN A 159 -59.98 -41.55 -24.38
CA ASN A 159 -61.33 -41.34 -23.88
C ASN A 159 -62.29 -42.48 -24.23
N LYS A 160 -61.96 -43.31 -25.24
CA LYS A 160 -62.85 -44.35 -25.75
C LYS A 160 -62.14 -45.39 -26.61
N THR A 161 -62.47 -46.66 -26.39
CA THR A 161 -62.17 -47.70 -27.39
C THR A 161 -63.31 -47.84 -28.38
N TYR A 162 -62.99 -47.85 -29.68
CA TYR A 162 -63.92 -48.01 -30.78
C TYR A 162 -63.73 -49.40 -31.38
N TYR A 163 -64.79 -50.22 -31.36
CA TYR A 163 -64.83 -51.57 -31.92
C TYR A 163 -66.28 -51.98 -32.17
N LEU A 164 -66.49 -52.98 -33.04
CA LEU A 164 -67.77 -53.66 -33.16
C LEU A 164 -67.78 -54.87 -32.20
N PRO A 165 -68.63 -54.91 -31.16
CA PRO A 165 -68.64 -56.01 -30.21
C PRO A 165 -69.13 -57.31 -30.87
N MET A 166 -68.38 -58.41 -30.71
CA MET A 166 -68.71 -59.72 -31.29
C MET A 166 -69.28 -60.72 -30.27
N GLY A 167 -69.77 -60.24 -29.13
CA GLY A 167 -70.58 -61.03 -28.18
C GLY A 167 -69.80 -61.94 -27.22
N ASN A 168 -68.51 -61.66 -26.97
CA ASN A 168 -67.68 -62.43 -26.05
C ASN A 168 -67.08 -61.53 -24.96
N ASP A 169 -67.52 -61.70 -23.71
CA ASP A 169 -67.11 -60.84 -22.58
C ASP A 169 -65.60 -60.91 -22.27
N SER A 170 -64.97 -62.05 -22.58
CA SER A 170 -63.52 -62.23 -22.46
C SER A 170 -62.75 -61.30 -23.41
N GLU A 171 -63.29 -61.04 -24.61
CA GLU A 171 -62.74 -60.06 -25.54
C GLU A 171 -62.81 -58.64 -24.94
N GLN A 172 -63.98 -58.25 -24.41
CA GLN A 172 -64.17 -56.92 -23.81
C GLN A 172 -63.21 -56.69 -22.63
N LYS A 173 -63.06 -57.68 -21.75
CA LYS A 173 -62.10 -57.63 -20.63
C LYS A 173 -60.66 -57.48 -21.12
N THR A 174 -60.25 -58.24 -22.13
CA THR A 174 -58.90 -58.17 -22.72
C THR A 174 -58.61 -56.79 -23.32
N ILE A 175 -59.59 -56.22 -24.02
CA ILE A 175 -59.52 -54.86 -24.59
C ILE A 175 -59.39 -53.81 -23.47
N MET A 176 -60.19 -53.90 -22.41
CA MET A 176 -60.12 -52.97 -21.27
C MET A 176 -58.77 -53.04 -20.54
N GLU A 177 -58.26 -54.25 -20.28
CA GLU A 177 -56.93 -54.44 -19.68
C GLU A 177 -55.82 -53.86 -20.56
N MET A 178 -55.93 -53.96 -21.89
CA MET A 178 -54.97 -53.38 -22.83
C MET A 178 -55.03 -51.84 -22.80
N ALA A 179 -56.23 -51.25 -22.82
CA ALA A 179 -56.41 -49.81 -22.70
C ALA A 179 -55.85 -49.26 -21.38
N GLN A 180 -56.07 -49.96 -20.26
CA GLN A 180 -55.50 -49.62 -18.96
C GLN A 180 -53.96 -49.72 -18.95
N LYS A 181 -53.38 -50.75 -19.58
CA LYS A 181 -51.92 -50.90 -19.72
C LYS A 181 -51.28 -49.79 -20.58
N ILE A 182 -52.01 -49.25 -21.56
CA ILE A 182 -51.58 -48.07 -22.35
C ILE A 182 -51.70 -46.79 -21.51
N ALA A 183 -52.83 -46.59 -20.82
CA ALA A 183 -53.06 -45.43 -19.95
C ALA A 183 -51.99 -45.33 -18.83
N ALA A 184 -51.69 -46.43 -18.16
CA ALA A 184 -50.68 -46.51 -17.10
C ALA A 184 -49.22 -46.27 -17.57
N ARG A 185 -48.99 -46.16 -18.89
CA ARG A 185 -47.70 -45.79 -19.50
C ARG A 185 -47.70 -44.37 -20.10
N SER A 186 -48.75 -43.58 -19.83
CA SER A 186 -49.06 -42.31 -20.51
C SER A 186 -49.06 -42.46 -22.04
N GLY A 187 -49.66 -43.56 -22.53
CA GLY A 187 -49.48 -44.01 -23.91
C GLY A 187 -50.20 -43.19 -24.97
N PHE A 188 -51.26 -42.46 -24.62
CA PHE A 188 -52.03 -41.65 -25.56
C PHE A 188 -51.43 -40.26 -25.81
N ASP A 189 -50.41 -39.88 -25.05
CA ASP A 189 -49.68 -38.63 -25.19
C ASP A 189 -48.35 -38.84 -25.94
N PRO A 190 -47.91 -37.86 -26.74
CA PRO A 190 -46.56 -37.85 -27.27
C PRO A 190 -45.52 -37.71 -26.14
N VAL A 191 -44.32 -38.25 -26.37
CA VAL A 191 -43.20 -38.09 -25.44
C VAL A 191 -42.63 -36.68 -25.65
N VAL A 192 -42.99 -35.74 -24.77
CA VAL A 192 -42.46 -34.38 -24.77
C VAL A 192 -41.34 -34.27 -23.74
N ILE A 193 -40.13 -33.95 -24.20
CA ILE A 193 -38.97 -33.60 -23.36
C ILE A 193 -38.75 -32.10 -23.50
N GLN A 194 -38.97 -31.38 -22.40
CA GLN A 194 -38.85 -29.92 -22.34
C GLN A 194 -37.42 -29.53 -21.96
N GLY A 195 -36.81 -28.60 -22.71
CA GLY A 195 -35.45 -28.14 -22.43
C GLY A 195 -35.26 -27.56 -21.02
N GLU A 196 -36.32 -27.01 -20.42
CA GLU A 196 -36.32 -26.44 -19.08
C GLU A 196 -36.15 -27.48 -17.95
N THR A 197 -36.56 -28.74 -18.15
CA THR A 197 -36.46 -29.76 -17.08
C THR A 197 -35.09 -30.43 -17.01
N ASP A 198 -34.17 -30.12 -17.93
CA ASP A 198 -32.85 -30.76 -18.06
C ASP A 198 -32.91 -32.31 -18.08
N GLN A 199 -34.00 -32.89 -18.60
CA GLN A 199 -34.18 -34.35 -18.66
C GLN A 199 -33.75 -34.94 -20.02
N VAL A 200 -33.42 -36.23 -19.99
CA VAL A 200 -33.10 -37.04 -21.18
C VAL A 200 -33.86 -38.37 -21.08
N GLY A 201 -34.44 -38.82 -22.19
CA GLY A 201 -35.29 -40.02 -22.24
C GLY A 201 -34.49 -41.27 -22.58
N ILE A 202 -34.37 -42.21 -21.64
CA ILE A 202 -33.81 -43.54 -21.87
C ILE A 202 -34.89 -44.44 -22.47
N VAL A 203 -34.61 -45.04 -23.63
CA VAL A 203 -35.57 -45.87 -24.35
C VAL A 203 -35.34 -47.36 -24.04
N THR A 204 -36.42 -48.07 -23.75
CA THR A 204 -36.45 -49.54 -23.65
C THR A 204 -37.43 -50.09 -24.67
N VAL A 205 -36.93 -50.81 -25.68
CA VAL A 205 -37.72 -51.44 -26.74
C VAL A 205 -38.12 -52.86 -26.30
N HIS A 206 -39.38 -53.25 -26.57
CA HIS A 206 -39.96 -54.54 -26.14
C HIS A 206 -40.07 -55.58 -27.26
N ASP A 207 -40.11 -55.13 -28.52
CA ASP A 207 -40.25 -55.99 -29.71
C ASP A 207 -38.92 -56.14 -30.48
N GLY A 208 -38.70 -57.28 -31.13
CA GLY A 208 -37.47 -57.56 -31.88
C GLY A 208 -36.55 -58.63 -31.28
N PRO A 209 -35.37 -58.88 -31.89
CA PRO A 209 -34.42 -59.89 -31.43
C PRO A 209 -33.84 -59.55 -30.05
N SER A 210 -33.58 -60.58 -29.24
CA SER A 210 -32.90 -60.43 -27.95
C SER A 210 -31.41 -60.13 -28.13
N LEU A 211 -30.91 -59.20 -27.32
CA LEU A 211 -29.49 -58.90 -27.19
C LEU A 211 -28.65 -60.12 -26.74
N GLY A 212 -27.37 -60.16 -27.12
CA GLY A 212 -26.41 -61.21 -26.74
C GLY A 212 -25.99 -61.16 -25.26
N ARG A 213 -25.41 -62.25 -24.76
CA ARG A 213 -25.08 -62.44 -23.32
C ARG A 213 -24.06 -61.42 -22.77
N ASP A 214 -23.15 -60.94 -23.60
CA ASP A 214 -21.98 -60.16 -23.17
C ASP A 214 -22.24 -58.64 -23.09
N THR A 215 -23.45 -58.22 -23.47
CA THR A 215 -23.87 -56.81 -23.60
C THR A 215 -25.20 -56.57 -22.88
N ILE A 216 -25.27 -55.51 -22.06
CA ILE A 216 -26.45 -55.17 -21.25
C ILE A 216 -27.33 -54.05 -21.83
N ILE A 217 -26.81 -53.29 -22.80
CA ILE A 217 -27.49 -52.19 -23.50
C ILE A 217 -27.33 -52.43 -25.00
N CYS A 218 -28.40 -52.18 -25.77
CA CYS A 218 -28.42 -52.36 -27.22
C CYS A 218 -27.62 -51.24 -27.92
N PRO A 219 -26.83 -51.56 -28.96
CA PRO A 219 -26.11 -50.54 -29.73
C PRO A 219 -27.07 -49.61 -30.46
N THR A 220 -26.62 -48.39 -30.78
CA THR A 220 -27.33 -47.50 -31.70
C THR A 220 -27.31 -48.07 -33.12
N VAL A 221 -28.45 -47.96 -33.81
CA VAL A 221 -28.68 -48.36 -35.20
C VAL A 221 -29.51 -47.27 -35.87
N GLY A 222 -29.46 -47.11 -37.21
CA GLY A 222 -30.43 -46.28 -37.96
C GLY A 222 -30.58 -44.81 -37.50
N ASP A 223 -29.54 -44.22 -36.90
CA ASP A 223 -29.60 -42.88 -36.28
C ASP A 223 -29.10 -41.75 -37.20
N GLU A 224 -28.31 -42.06 -38.22
CA GLU A 224 -27.92 -41.07 -39.23
C GLU A 224 -29.04 -40.84 -40.25
N PRO A 225 -29.40 -39.57 -40.59
CA PRO A 225 -30.36 -39.26 -41.65
C PRO A 225 -29.98 -39.77 -43.06
N SER A 226 -28.72 -40.19 -43.24
CA SER A 226 -28.15 -40.82 -44.43
C SER A 226 -28.56 -42.30 -44.59
N ASP A 227 -28.94 -42.99 -43.52
CA ASP A 227 -29.32 -44.41 -43.56
C ASP A 227 -30.71 -44.58 -44.21
N PRO A 228 -30.89 -45.47 -45.22
CA PRO A 228 -32.22 -45.84 -45.71
C PRO A 228 -33.19 -46.24 -44.59
N ASN A 229 -32.67 -46.90 -43.55
CA ASN A 229 -33.37 -47.33 -42.34
C ASN A 229 -33.42 -46.24 -41.25
N TYR A 230 -33.17 -44.97 -41.58
CA TYR A 230 -33.28 -43.87 -40.62
C TYR A 230 -34.69 -43.79 -40.01
N HIS A 231 -34.79 -44.15 -38.73
CA HIS A 231 -36.05 -44.37 -38.01
C HIS A 231 -36.50 -43.18 -37.15
N ASN A 232 -35.75 -42.07 -37.21
CA ASN A 232 -35.98 -40.82 -36.46
C ASN A 232 -36.39 -41.04 -35.00
N ASN A 233 -35.45 -41.48 -34.17
CA ASN A 233 -35.64 -41.62 -32.72
C ASN A 233 -36.83 -42.52 -32.34
N PHE A 234 -36.81 -43.79 -32.79
CA PHE A 234 -37.81 -44.84 -32.52
C PHE A 234 -39.25 -44.54 -32.97
N GLN A 235 -39.48 -43.52 -33.81
CA GLN A 235 -40.82 -43.17 -34.33
C GLN A 235 -41.25 -44.03 -35.52
N ASP A 236 -40.32 -44.70 -36.19
CA ASP A 236 -40.60 -45.74 -37.20
C ASP A 236 -40.09 -47.12 -36.72
N PRO A 237 -40.96 -47.96 -36.12
CA PRO A 237 -40.59 -49.27 -35.62
C PRO A 237 -40.14 -50.28 -36.68
N GLU A 238 -40.62 -50.19 -37.93
CA GLU A 238 -40.20 -51.12 -38.98
C GLU A 238 -38.77 -50.81 -39.43
N LYS A 239 -38.45 -49.53 -39.58
CA LYS A 239 -37.09 -49.09 -39.90
C LYS A 239 -36.09 -49.43 -38.80
N PHE A 240 -36.43 -49.21 -37.53
CA PHE A 240 -35.55 -49.61 -36.40
C PHE A 240 -35.22 -51.11 -36.43
N LEU A 241 -36.22 -51.97 -36.70
CA LEU A 241 -36.02 -53.41 -36.80
C LEU A 241 -35.26 -53.80 -38.08
N SER A 242 -35.46 -53.08 -39.18
CA SER A 242 -34.72 -53.26 -40.44
C SER A 242 -33.24 -52.84 -40.32
N ALA A 243 -32.94 -51.85 -39.47
CA ALA A 243 -31.58 -51.46 -39.09
C ALA A 243 -30.89 -52.48 -38.14
N GLY A 244 -31.55 -53.58 -37.77
CA GLY A 244 -31.01 -54.61 -36.88
C GLY A 244 -31.19 -54.32 -35.39
N GLY A 245 -32.11 -53.42 -35.03
CA GLY A 245 -32.36 -53.02 -33.64
C GLY A 245 -32.82 -54.17 -32.73
N TYR A 246 -32.28 -54.21 -31.51
CA TYR A 246 -32.55 -55.24 -30.51
C TYR A 246 -33.57 -54.78 -29.47
N ARG A 247 -34.33 -55.72 -28.89
CA ARG A 247 -35.17 -55.44 -27.71
C ARG A 247 -34.30 -55.36 -26.44
N GLY A 248 -34.64 -54.41 -25.57
CA GLY A 248 -33.89 -54.06 -24.36
C GLY A 248 -33.73 -52.54 -24.20
N ARG A 249 -32.96 -52.13 -23.18
CA ARG A 249 -32.52 -50.74 -23.03
C ARG A 249 -31.57 -50.36 -24.16
N GLN A 250 -31.76 -49.19 -24.76
CA GLN A 250 -31.00 -48.69 -25.91
C GLN A 250 -29.85 -47.79 -25.47
N TYR A 251 -28.75 -47.73 -26.25
CA TYR A 251 -27.66 -46.78 -25.99
C TYR A 251 -28.08 -45.36 -26.37
N GLN A 252 -28.71 -45.19 -27.54
CA GLN A 252 -29.35 -43.95 -27.99
C GLN A 252 -30.38 -43.45 -26.98
N VAL A 253 -30.42 -42.13 -26.82
CA VAL A 253 -31.30 -41.42 -25.88
C VAL A 253 -32.11 -40.35 -26.60
N LEU A 254 -33.29 -40.03 -26.08
CA LEU A 254 -34.14 -38.95 -26.57
C LEU A 254 -33.67 -37.62 -25.95
N ALA A 255 -33.35 -36.66 -26.81
CA ALA A 255 -33.01 -35.29 -26.44
C ALA A 255 -34.28 -34.42 -26.28
N ASP A 256 -34.12 -33.10 -26.23
CA ASP A 256 -35.25 -32.17 -26.14
C ASP A 256 -36.08 -32.19 -27.43
N GLY A 257 -37.41 -32.37 -27.31
CA GLY A 257 -38.30 -32.52 -28.46
C GLY A 257 -39.62 -33.25 -28.15
N THR A 258 -40.41 -33.47 -29.19
CA THR A 258 -41.71 -34.16 -29.14
C THR A 258 -41.68 -35.39 -30.04
N TYR A 259 -41.81 -36.59 -29.45
CA TYR A 259 -41.67 -37.86 -30.16
C TYR A 259 -42.95 -38.70 -30.12
N LEU A 260 -43.43 -39.10 -31.30
CA LEU A 260 -44.63 -39.91 -31.50
C LEU A 260 -44.31 -41.42 -31.38
N ILE A 261 -43.93 -41.87 -30.19
CA ILE A 261 -43.45 -43.25 -29.95
C ILE A 261 -44.60 -44.14 -29.43
N ASN A 262 -44.80 -45.29 -30.08
CA ASN A 262 -45.72 -46.33 -29.64
C ASN A 262 -45.29 -46.92 -28.28
N ARG A 263 -46.10 -46.71 -27.22
CA ARG A 263 -45.76 -47.12 -25.83
C ARG A 263 -46.00 -48.61 -25.52
N LEU A 264 -46.45 -49.40 -26.49
CA LEU A 264 -46.35 -50.86 -26.47
C LEU A 264 -45.00 -51.32 -27.05
N PHE A 265 -44.52 -50.67 -28.12
CA PHE A 265 -43.23 -50.96 -28.75
C PHE A 265 -42.04 -50.54 -27.89
N ALA A 266 -42.07 -49.32 -27.33
CA ALA A 266 -40.99 -48.79 -26.50
C ALA A 266 -41.49 -47.99 -25.29
N THR A 267 -40.85 -48.16 -24.14
CA THR A 267 -41.10 -47.36 -22.93
C THR A 267 -39.95 -46.41 -22.66
N ILE A 268 -40.26 -45.16 -22.29
CA ILE A 268 -39.30 -44.11 -22.00
C ILE A 268 -39.24 -43.90 -20.49
N GLU A 269 -38.01 -43.81 -19.97
CA GLU A 269 -37.67 -43.50 -18.58
C GLU A 269 -36.86 -42.19 -18.57
N PHE A 270 -37.28 -41.17 -17.82
CA PHE A 270 -36.62 -39.87 -17.81
C PHE A 270 -35.57 -39.79 -16.71
N ILE A 271 -34.33 -39.48 -17.07
CA ILE A 271 -33.22 -39.23 -16.13
C ILE A 271 -32.70 -37.79 -16.32
N PRO A 272 -32.02 -37.17 -15.33
CA PRO A 272 -31.40 -35.87 -15.52
C PRO A 272 -30.18 -35.94 -16.47
N LYS A 273 -29.99 -34.91 -17.30
CA LYS A 273 -28.78 -34.70 -18.10
C LYS A 273 -27.55 -34.60 -17.19
N THR A 274 -26.43 -35.18 -17.59
CA THR A 274 -25.19 -35.10 -16.81
C THR A 274 -24.54 -33.74 -17.03
N VAL A 275 -24.40 -32.95 -15.96
CA VAL A 275 -23.72 -31.64 -15.99
C VAL A 275 -22.30 -31.77 -15.45
N ILE A 276 -21.32 -31.36 -16.26
CA ILE A 276 -19.91 -31.25 -15.90
C ILE A 276 -19.63 -29.74 -15.70
N PRO A 277 -19.33 -29.29 -14.47
CA PRO A 277 -19.10 -27.87 -14.19
C PRO A 277 -17.75 -27.40 -14.75
N VAL A 278 -17.61 -26.07 -14.92
CA VAL A 278 -16.33 -25.45 -15.28
C VAL A 278 -15.28 -25.75 -14.19
N GLY A 279 -14.04 -26.01 -14.61
CA GLY A 279 -12.97 -26.47 -13.74
C GLY A 279 -12.94 -27.98 -13.49
N TYR A 280 -13.83 -28.75 -14.14
CA TYR A 280 -13.85 -30.22 -14.11
C TYR A 280 -13.96 -30.79 -15.53
N VAL A 281 -13.52 -32.03 -15.70
CA VAL A 281 -13.79 -32.88 -16.87
C VAL A 281 -14.44 -34.20 -16.45
N GLY A 282 -15.27 -34.77 -17.31
CA GLY A 282 -15.94 -36.04 -17.08
C GLY A 282 -15.22 -37.19 -17.76
N VAL A 283 -14.47 -37.98 -17.01
CA VAL A 283 -13.92 -39.24 -17.52
C VAL A 283 -15.04 -40.26 -17.61
N VAL A 284 -15.24 -40.84 -18.80
CA VAL A 284 -16.33 -41.79 -19.07
C VAL A 284 -15.82 -43.21 -18.90
N VAL A 285 -16.49 -43.97 -18.04
CA VAL A 285 -16.29 -45.41 -17.84
C VAL A 285 -17.45 -46.13 -18.52
N SER A 286 -17.25 -46.58 -19.77
CA SER A 286 -18.27 -47.27 -20.57
C SER A 286 -18.36 -48.75 -20.22
N TYR A 287 -19.57 -49.21 -19.93
CA TYR A 287 -19.89 -50.63 -19.72
C TYR A 287 -20.34 -51.32 -21.03
N THR A 288 -20.40 -50.57 -22.14
CA THR A 288 -21.11 -50.94 -23.37
C THR A 288 -20.25 -50.75 -24.62
N GLY A 289 -20.60 -51.46 -25.69
CA GLY A 289 -19.79 -51.56 -26.91
C GLY A 289 -18.91 -52.82 -26.94
N GLN A 290 -18.18 -53.00 -28.04
CA GLN A 290 -17.17 -54.06 -28.17
C GLN A 290 -15.94 -53.75 -27.29
N LYS A 291 -15.04 -54.72 -27.08
CA LYS A 291 -13.71 -54.43 -26.53
C LYS A 291 -12.94 -53.59 -27.55
N GLY A 292 -12.48 -52.41 -27.13
CA GLY A 292 -11.68 -51.54 -27.99
C GLY A 292 -10.26 -52.07 -28.19
N ALA A 293 -9.57 -51.50 -29.17
CA ALA A 293 -8.11 -51.53 -29.19
C ALA A 293 -7.57 -50.52 -28.17
N ASP A 294 -6.47 -50.87 -27.49
CA ASP A 294 -5.84 -49.98 -26.53
C ASP A 294 -5.23 -48.75 -27.23
N SER A 295 -5.49 -47.58 -26.67
CA SER A 295 -5.05 -46.27 -27.13
C SER A 295 -4.03 -45.63 -26.16
N SER A 296 -3.58 -46.35 -25.13
CA SER A 296 -2.69 -45.83 -24.08
C SER A 296 -1.20 -45.78 -24.46
N GLY A 297 -0.79 -46.60 -25.43
CA GLY A 297 0.62 -46.80 -25.81
C GLY A 297 1.37 -47.81 -24.91
N ASP A 298 2.43 -48.41 -25.45
CA ASP A 298 3.13 -49.57 -24.86
C ASP A 298 3.76 -49.32 -23.46
N ASP A 299 3.99 -48.05 -23.11
CA ASP A 299 4.51 -47.64 -21.81
C ASP A 299 3.47 -47.76 -20.67
N TYR A 300 2.17 -47.69 -20.97
CA TYR A 300 1.12 -47.59 -19.95
C TYR A 300 0.53 -48.96 -19.56
N LYS A 301 1.08 -49.55 -18.50
CA LYS A 301 0.78 -50.94 -18.08
C LYS A 301 -0.32 -51.05 -17.00
N HIS A 302 -1.12 -50.01 -16.81
CA HIS A 302 -2.13 -49.94 -15.73
C HIS A 302 -3.58 -50.09 -16.20
N GLY A 303 -3.82 -50.35 -17.49
CA GLY A 303 -5.13 -50.68 -18.04
C GLY A 303 -5.32 -50.10 -19.45
N GLU A 304 -6.22 -50.68 -20.23
CA GLU A 304 -6.45 -50.24 -21.61
C GLU A 304 -7.36 -49.00 -21.65
N LEU A 305 -6.98 -47.96 -22.39
CA LEU A 305 -7.86 -46.82 -22.73
C LEU A 305 -8.45 -47.08 -24.11
N VAL A 306 -9.75 -46.81 -24.28
CA VAL A 306 -10.46 -47.09 -25.53
C VAL A 306 -11.02 -45.81 -26.15
N GLN A 307 -11.28 -45.85 -27.46
CA GLN A 307 -11.97 -44.75 -28.13
C GLN A 307 -13.45 -44.67 -27.71
N LYS A 308 -14.06 -43.50 -27.94
CA LYS A 308 -15.48 -43.25 -27.67
C LYS A 308 -16.37 -44.31 -28.34
N GLY A 309 -17.33 -44.84 -27.59
CA GLY A 309 -18.28 -45.87 -28.05
C GLY A 309 -17.84 -47.33 -27.81
N PHE A 310 -16.58 -47.57 -27.43
CA PHE A 310 -16.12 -48.88 -26.96
C PHE A 310 -16.31 -49.05 -25.44
N ARG A 311 -16.21 -50.30 -24.97
CA ARG A 311 -16.27 -50.67 -23.55
C ARG A 311 -14.90 -50.49 -22.90
N GLY A 312 -14.84 -49.77 -21.80
CA GLY A 312 -13.59 -49.36 -21.13
C GLY A 312 -13.64 -47.90 -20.67
N VAL A 313 -12.51 -47.38 -20.19
CA VAL A 313 -12.35 -45.93 -19.92
C VAL A 313 -12.01 -45.22 -21.23
N TRP A 314 -12.75 -44.16 -21.56
CA TRP A 314 -12.53 -43.41 -22.80
C TRP A 314 -11.26 -42.55 -22.72
N SER A 315 -10.41 -42.62 -23.76
CA SER A 315 -9.19 -41.81 -23.89
C SER A 315 -9.46 -40.31 -23.99
N GLU A 316 -10.63 -39.92 -24.49
CA GLU A 316 -11.11 -38.53 -24.52
C GLU A 316 -12.16 -38.31 -23.43
N PRO A 317 -11.92 -37.41 -22.45
CA PRO A 317 -12.92 -37.05 -21.46
C PRO A 317 -13.91 -36.03 -22.03
N LEU A 318 -15.09 -35.95 -21.40
CA LEU A 318 -16.06 -34.90 -21.67
C LEU A 318 -15.62 -33.59 -21.03
N MET A 319 -15.69 -32.51 -21.80
CA MET A 319 -15.37 -31.14 -21.36
C MET A 319 -16.49 -30.57 -20.43
N PRO A 320 -16.32 -29.38 -19.82
CA PRO A 320 -17.42 -28.69 -19.16
C PRO A 320 -18.63 -28.50 -20.09
N GLY A 321 -19.83 -28.85 -19.61
CA GLY A 321 -21.05 -28.81 -20.41
C GLY A 321 -22.21 -29.65 -19.84
N LYS A 322 -23.36 -29.64 -20.54
CA LYS A 322 -24.48 -30.55 -20.27
C LYS A 322 -24.48 -31.67 -21.32
N TYR A 323 -24.64 -32.91 -20.88
CA TYR A 323 -24.59 -34.09 -21.74
C TYR A 323 -25.82 -34.98 -21.55
N ALA A 324 -26.47 -35.29 -22.68
CA ALA A 324 -27.49 -36.34 -22.79
C ALA A 324 -26.80 -37.71 -22.78
N PHE A 325 -26.34 -38.14 -21.60
CA PHE A 325 -25.59 -39.39 -21.42
C PHE A 325 -26.43 -40.46 -20.71
N ASN A 326 -26.36 -41.70 -21.20
CA ASN A 326 -27.07 -42.83 -20.63
C ASN A 326 -26.32 -43.42 -19.42
N THR A 327 -26.80 -43.13 -18.21
CA THR A 327 -26.19 -43.60 -16.95
C THR A 327 -26.30 -45.12 -16.71
N TYR A 328 -27.05 -45.85 -17.55
CA TYR A 328 -27.02 -47.33 -17.55
C TYR A 328 -25.98 -47.90 -18.54
N ALA A 329 -25.44 -47.09 -19.45
CA ALA A 329 -24.41 -47.49 -20.39
C ALA A 329 -22.97 -47.25 -19.87
N GLY A 330 -22.82 -46.44 -18.83
CA GLY A 330 -21.54 -46.13 -18.20
C GLY A 330 -21.67 -45.17 -17.01
N ASN A 331 -20.55 -44.82 -16.40
CA ASN A 331 -20.45 -43.80 -15.36
C ASN A 331 -19.59 -42.62 -15.83
N ILE A 332 -19.82 -41.41 -15.29
CA ILE A 332 -19.00 -40.21 -15.57
C ILE A 332 -18.38 -39.73 -14.27
N ILE A 333 -17.06 -39.94 -14.14
CA ILE A 333 -16.29 -39.53 -12.97
C ILE A 333 -15.76 -38.11 -13.21
N LYS A 334 -16.07 -37.19 -12.29
CA LYS A 334 -15.73 -35.77 -12.42
C LYS A 334 -14.35 -35.49 -11.82
N VAL A 335 -13.38 -35.23 -12.67
CA VAL A 335 -11.99 -34.91 -12.31
C VAL A 335 -11.82 -33.39 -12.33
N PRO A 336 -11.38 -32.73 -11.23
CA PRO A 336 -11.04 -31.32 -11.27
C PRO A 336 -9.77 -31.10 -12.09
N THR A 337 -9.79 -30.11 -12.98
CA THR A 337 -8.61 -29.61 -13.70
C THR A 337 -8.01 -28.37 -13.04
N THR A 338 -8.70 -27.81 -12.03
CA THR A 338 -8.18 -26.76 -11.14
C THR A 338 -7.18 -27.33 -10.14
N ASN A 339 -6.29 -26.47 -9.64
CA ASN A 339 -5.28 -26.82 -8.63
C ASN A 339 -5.94 -27.39 -7.36
N VAL A 340 -5.67 -28.66 -7.08
CA VAL A 340 -6.05 -29.38 -5.88
C VAL A 340 -4.99 -29.13 -4.82
N ILE A 341 -5.41 -28.54 -3.70
CA ILE A 341 -4.59 -28.38 -2.51
C ILE A 341 -4.92 -29.52 -1.56
N LEU A 342 -3.91 -30.32 -1.19
CA LEU A 342 -4.00 -31.35 -0.16
C LEU A 342 -3.26 -30.90 1.10
N LYS A 343 -3.87 -31.06 2.27
CA LYS A 343 -3.26 -30.71 3.56
C LYS A 343 -3.00 -31.95 4.40
N TRP A 344 -1.75 -32.16 4.80
CA TRP A 344 -1.36 -33.11 5.84
C TRP A 344 -1.43 -32.40 7.20
N ILE A 345 -2.65 -32.03 7.60
CA ILE A 345 -2.96 -31.29 8.83
C ILE A 345 -4.30 -31.80 9.38
N SER A 346 -4.30 -32.33 10.61
CA SER A 346 -5.48 -32.88 11.24
C SER A 346 -6.59 -31.83 11.40
N ASN A 347 -7.80 -32.15 10.94
CA ASN A 347 -8.97 -31.27 10.95
C ASN A 347 -8.89 -30.03 10.03
N GLN A 348 -8.06 -30.03 8.99
CA GLN A 348 -8.16 -29.07 7.88
C GLN A 348 -8.38 -29.77 6.54
N ASN A 349 -9.56 -29.58 5.96
CA ASN A 349 -9.92 -30.17 4.66
C ASN A 349 -9.99 -29.06 3.59
N GLY A 350 -9.51 -29.34 2.38
CA GLY A 350 -9.64 -28.49 1.21
C GLY A 350 -11.03 -28.58 0.57
N ASN A 351 -11.29 -27.69 -0.42
CA ASN A 351 -12.59 -27.57 -1.07
C ASN A 351 -13.14 -28.88 -1.67
N HIS A 352 -12.24 -29.77 -2.14
CA HIS A 352 -12.59 -31.06 -2.74
C HIS A 352 -12.66 -32.23 -1.73
N ARG A 353 -12.23 -32.02 -0.47
CA ARG A 353 -12.20 -33.01 0.62
C ARG A 353 -11.42 -34.31 0.37
N TYR A 354 -10.56 -34.37 -0.66
CA TYR A 354 -9.70 -35.54 -0.86
C TYR A 354 -8.69 -35.74 0.28
N ASP A 355 -8.38 -34.67 1.03
CA ASP A 355 -7.45 -34.63 2.17
C ASP A 355 -8.06 -35.03 3.52
N GLU A 356 -9.34 -35.40 3.58
CA GLU A 356 -10.08 -35.74 4.81
C GLU A 356 -9.44 -36.83 5.69
N ASN A 357 -8.63 -37.72 5.12
CA ASN A 357 -7.94 -38.80 5.84
C ASN A 357 -6.48 -38.45 6.23
N LEU A 358 -5.94 -37.33 5.73
CA LEU A 358 -4.54 -36.96 5.87
C LEU A 358 -4.23 -36.36 7.25
N LYS A 359 -2.98 -36.52 7.68
CA LYS A 359 -2.49 -36.13 9.02
C LYS A 359 -1.05 -35.63 8.93
N GLU A 360 -0.61 -34.87 9.94
CA GLU A 360 0.75 -34.36 10.05
C GLU A 360 1.77 -35.50 9.97
N VAL A 361 2.82 -35.32 9.17
CA VAL A 361 3.84 -36.36 8.99
C VAL A 361 4.76 -36.38 10.21
N SER A 362 4.68 -37.43 11.04
CA SER A 362 5.67 -37.65 12.09
C SER A 362 7.03 -37.97 11.47
N LEU A 363 8.04 -37.20 11.84
CA LEU A 363 9.44 -37.35 11.41
C LEU A 363 10.28 -37.92 12.56
N ILE A 364 11.46 -38.44 12.22
CA ILE A 364 12.55 -38.69 13.18
C ILE A 364 13.75 -37.93 12.65
N THR A 365 14.31 -37.01 13.42
CA THR A 365 15.46 -36.20 13.00
C THR A 365 16.79 -36.90 13.27
N LYS A 366 17.87 -36.42 12.65
CA LYS A 366 19.25 -36.89 12.86
C LYS A 366 19.73 -36.76 14.32
N ASP A 367 19.18 -35.79 15.04
CA ASP A 367 19.37 -35.54 16.48
C ASP A 367 18.28 -36.21 17.37
N ALA A 368 17.53 -37.18 16.81
CA ALA A 368 16.57 -38.05 17.49
C ALA A 368 15.37 -37.36 18.16
N PHE A 369 14.95 -36.20 17.65
CA PHE A 369 13.64 -35.61 17.98
C PHE A 369 12.54 -36.18 17.08
N GLU A 370 11.31 -36.20 17.58
CA GLU A 370 10.13 -36.65 16.84
C GLU A 370 9.13 -35.48 16.58
N PRO A 371 9.47 -34.51 15.71
CA PRO A 371 8.55 -33.44 15.35
C PRO A 371 7.49 -33.94 14.36
N SER A 372 6.30 -33.37 14.49
CA SER A 372 5.25 -33.43 13.47
C SER A 372 5.48 -32.33 12.42
N LEU A 373 5.49 -32.68 11.14
CA LEU A 373 5.57 -31.73 10.04
C LEU A 373 4.19 -31.54 9.39
N PRO A 374 3.49 -30.43 9.66
CA PRO A 374 2.35 -30.02 8.84
C PRO A 374 2.86 -29.59 7.47
N LEU A 375 2.24 -30.09 6.40
CA LEU A 375 2.62 -29.75 5.02
C LEU A 375 1.39 -29.66 4.11
N SER A 376 1.56 -29.03 2.95
CA SER A 376 0.53 -28.91 1.93
C SER A 376 1.14 -29.10 0.54
N VAL A 377 0.42 -29.80 -0.33
CA VAL A 377 0.87 -30.10 -1.70
C VAL A 377 -0.16 -29.53 -2.67
N VAL A 378 0.31 -28.77 -3.66
CA VAL A 378 -0.54 -28.18 -4.70
C VAL A 378 -0.21 -28.87 -6.03
N PHE A 379 -1.20 -29.54 -6.61
CA PHE A 379 -1.06 -30.21 -7.91
C PHE A 379 -2.33 -30.01 -8.74
N HIS A 380 -2.25 -30.18 -10.05
CA HIS A 380 -3.42 -30.29 -10.92
C HIS A 380 -3.33 -31.54 -11.81
N ILE A 381 -4.43 -31.83 -12.49
CA ILE A 381 -4.54 -32.91 -13.46
C ILE A 381 -4.87 -32.27 -14.81
N ASP A 382 -3.95 -32.37 -15.78
CA ASP A 382 -4.25 -31.96 -17.16
C ASP A 382 -5.41 -32.82 -17.71
N TYR A 383 -6.33 -32.18 -18.44
CA TYR A 383 -7.54 -32.85 -18.92
C TYR A 383 -7.24 -34.06 -19.80
N LYS A 384 -6.17 -34.06 -20.59
CA LYS A 384 -5.79 -35.21 -21.44
C LYS A 384 -5.25 -36.38 -20.61
N LYS A 385 -4.70 -36.09 -19.42
CA LYS A 385 -4.16 -37.09 -18.49
C LYS A 385 -5.22 -37.67 -17.54
N ALA A 386 -6.32 -36.95 -17.31
CA ALA A 386 -7.39 -37.36 -16.41
C ALA A 386 -7.91 -38.80 -16.63
N PRO A 387 -8.13 -39.30 -17.87
CA PRO A 387 -8.52 -40.70 -18.09
C PRO A 387 -7.47 -41.71 -17.62
N MET A 388 -6.19 -41.42 -17.79
CA MET A 388 -5.10 -42.30 -17.33
C MET A 388 -5.08 -42.37 -15.79
N VAL A 389 -5.27 -41.24 -15.10
CA VAL A 389 -5.34 -41.20 -13.62
C VAL A 389 -6.51 -42.05 -13.11
N ILE A 390 -7.70 -41.89 -13.70
CA ILE A 390 -8.88 -42.66 -13.33
C ILE A 390 -8.74 -44.15 -13.68
N GLN A 391 -8.13 -44.50 -14.82
CA GLN A 391 -7.89 -45.90 -15.17
C GLN A 391 -6.88 -46.59 -14.23
N ARG A 392 -5.91 -45.85 -13.67
CA ARG A 392 -4.91 -46.38 -12.73
C ARG A 392 -5.45 -46.57 -11.30
N PHE A 393 -6.36 -45.71 -10.85
CA PHE A 393 -6.75 -45.60 -9.43
C PHE A 393 -8.25 -45.77 -9.15
N GLY A 394 -9.10 -45.77 -10.18
CA GLY A 394 -10.56 -45.78 -10.04
C GLY A 394 -11.14 -44.42 -9.62
N ASP A 395 -10.61 -43.84 -8.54
CA ASP A 395 -11.00 -42.52 -8.02
C ASP A 395 -9.81 -41.72 -7.47
N ILE A 396 -9.96 -40.39 -7.44
CA ILE A 396 -8.95 -39.46 -6.93
C ILE A 396 -8.74 -39.63 -5.43
N LYS A 397 -9.77 -39.98 -4.66
CA LYS A 397 -9.58 -40.27 -3.22
C LYS A 397 -8.68 -41.49 -3.02
N MET A 398 -8.78 -42.51 -3.87
CA MET A 398 -7.89 -43.68 -3.82
C MET A 398 -6.46 -43.33 -4.23
N LEU A 399 -6.26 -42.48 -5.26
CA LEU A 399 -4.94 -41.92 -5.58
C LEU A 399 -4.30 -41.22 -4.36
N VAL A 400 -5.05 -40.37 -3.67
CA VAL A 400 -4.55 -39.62 -2.50
C VAL A 400 -4.22 -40.56 -1.34
N ASP A 401 -5.21 -41.33 -0.88
CA ASP A 401 -5.12 -42.16 0.33
C ASP A 401 -4.14 -43.35 0.15
N GLN A 402 -3.99 -43.91 -1.06
CA GLN A 402 -3.17 -45.12 -1.30
C GLN A 402 -1.80 -44.86 -1.92
N THR A 403 -1.60 -43.72 -2.60
CA THR A 403 -0.35 -43.44 -3.35
C THR A 403 0.32 -42.15 -2.92
N LEU A 404 -0.41 -41.03 -2.84
CA LEU A 404 0.22 -39.75 -2.53
C LEU A 404 0.63 -39.65 -1.06
N ASP A 405 -0.21 -40.06 -0.10
CA ASP A 405 0.18 -40.05 1.31
C ASP A 405 1.42 -40.92 1.61
N PRO A 406 1.45 -42.23 1.28
CA PRO A 406 2.65 -43.04 1.53
C PRO A 406 3.91 -42.47 0.88
N MET A 407 3.82 -41.89 -0.32
CA MET A 407 4.95 -41.31 -1.04
C MET A 407 5.46 -40.01 -0.40
N VAL A 408 4.56 -39.07 -0.10
CA VAL A 408 4.88 -37.76 0.52
C VAL A 408 5.40 -37.98 1.94
N SER A 409 4.71 -38.81 2.72
CA SER A 409 5.12 -39.20 4.08
C SER A 409 6.49 -39.88 4.10
N ALA A 410 6.77 -40.83 3.20
CA ALA A 410 8.08 -41.50 3.14
C ALA A 410 9.20 -40.54 2.70
N TYR A 411 8.93 -39.63 1.76
CA TYR A 411 9.92 -38.66 1.29
C TYR A 411 10.37 -37.71 2.39
N PHE A 412 9.43 -37.09 3.12
CA PHE A 412 9.78 -36.17 4.20
C PHE A 412 10.40 -36.88 5.41
N LYS A 413 10.03 -38.13 5.70
CA LYS A 413 10.72 -38.96 6.70
C LYS A 413 12.20 -39.17 6.36
N ASN A 414 12.52 -39.46 5.10
CA ASN A 414 13.90 -39.60 4.65
C ASN A 414 14.69 -38.28 4.78
N ILE A 415 14.09 -37.13 4.43
CA ILE A 415 14.71 -35.81 4.65
C ILE A 415 14.98 -35.58 6.15
N GLY A 416 13.98 -35.84 7.01
CA GLY A 416 14.09 -35.72 8.46
C GLY A 416 15.29 -36.49 9.01
N GLN A 417 15.46 -37.76 8.63
CA GLN A 417 16.58 -38.59 9.08
C GLN A 417 17.97 -38.04 8.71
N THR A 418 18.08 -37.23 7.65
CA THR A 418 19.36 -36.62 7.23
C THR A 418 19.68 -35.28 7.89
N LYS A 419 18.68 -34.61 8.51
CA LYS A 419 18.77 -33.24 9.03
C LYS A 419 18.54 -33.20 10.54
N THR A 420 19.18 -32.27 11.22
CA THR A 420 18.84 -31.90 12.59
C THR A 420 17.56 -31.07 12.64
N LEU A 421 16.91 -31.01 13.80
CA LEU A 421 15.72 -30.18 14.02
C LEU A 421 15.96 -28.70 13.68
N ILE A 422 17.18 -28.20 13.95
CA ILE A 422 17.58 -26.81 13.66
C ILE A 422 17.73 -26.58 12.15
N GLU A 423 18.36 -27.50 11.43
CA GLU A 423 18.50 -27.42 9.97
C GLU A 423 17.14 -27.45 9.26
N LEU A 424 16.18 -28.26 9.71
CA LEU A 424 14.81 -28.28 9.15
C LEU A 424 14.12 -26.91 9.23
N ILE A 425 14.42 -26.10 10.24
CA ILE A 425 13.83 -24.78 10.45
C ILE A 425 14.62 -23.70 9.68
N GLN A 426 15.96 -23.73 9.74
CA GLN A 426 16.81 -22.74 9.09
C GLN A 426 16.86 -22.89 7.56
N GLN A 427 16.92 -24.13 7.06
CA GLN A 427 17.00 -24.45 5.62
C GLN A 427 15.61 -24.69 5.00
N ARG A 428 14.52 -24.29 5.67
CA ARG A 428 13.12 -24.52 5.24
C ARG A 428 12.89 -24.20 3.75
N ASN A 429 13.35 -23.05 3.28
CA ASN A 429 13.16 -22.61 1.89
C ASN A 429 13.94 -23.49 0.88
N GLU A 430 15.14 -23.92 1.24
CA GLU A 430 15.99 -24.79 0.41
C GLU A 430 15.38 -26.20 0.32
N ILE A 431 14.97 -26.76 1.47
CA ILE A 431 14.25 -28.04 1.56
C ILE A 431 12.96 -27.98 0.73
N GLN A 432 12.19 -26.89 0.82
CA GLN A 432 10.94 -26.72 0.09
C GLN A 432 11.15 -26.70 -1.44
N ASN A 433 12.17 -25.98 -1.91
CA ASN A 433 12.52 -25.90 -3.33
C ASN A 433 13.02 -27.25 -3.86
N GLN A 434 13.93 -27.93 -3.14
CA GLN A 434 14.42 -29.26 -3.50
C GLN A 434 13.27 -30.28 -3.53
N SER A 435 12.43 -30.29 -2.49
CA SER A 435 11.26 -31.16 -2.41
C SER A 435 10.33 -31.00 -3.61
N SER A 436 10.09 -29.75 -4.03
CA SER A 436 9.21 -29.46 -5.17
C SER A 436 9.79 -30.02 -6.49
N VAL A 437 11.10 -29.90 -6.73
CA VAL A 437 11.75 -30.45 -7.94
C VAL A 437 11.76 -31.99 -7.95
N GLU A 438 12.15 -32.61 -6.84
CA GLU A 438 12.22 -34.07 -6.74
C GLU A 438 10.83 -34.72 -6.74
N MET A 439 9.84 -34.12 -6.07
CA MET A 439 8.47 -34.59 -6.12
C MET A 439 7.83 -34.37 -7.50
N LYS A 440 8.12 -33.29 -8.24
CA LYS A 440 7.54 -33.07 -9.58
C LYS A 440 7.87 -34.22 -10.53
N THR A 441 9.09 -34.74 -10.44
CA THR A 441 9.52 -35.95 -11.16
C THR A 441 8.69 -37.18 -10.79
N LYS A 442 8.42 -37.40 -9.50
CA LYS A 442 7.59 -38.52 -9.02
C LYS A 442 6.11 -38.37 -9.42
N PHE A 443 5.52 -37.19 -9.22
CA PHE A 443 4.12 -36.89 -9.59
C PHE A 443 3.89 -37.06 -11.10
N THR A 444 4.87 -36.70 -11.93
CA THR A 444 4.81 -36.91 -13.39
C THR A 444 4.66 -38.39 -13.75
N HIS A 445 5.30 -39.32 -13.03
CA HIS A 445 5.12 -40.77 -13.23
C HIS A 445 3.69 -41.26 -12.91
N TYR A 446 2.90 -40.48 -12.18
CA TYR A 446 1.47 -40.74 -11.91
C TYR A 446 0.53 -39.92 -12.80
N ASN A 447 1.07 -39.28 -13.85
CA ASN A 447 0.36 -38.38 -14.77
C ASN A 447 -0.26 -37.15 -14.09
N LEU A 448 0.31 -36.72 -12.96
CA LEU A 448 -0.07 -35.54 -12.20
C LEU A 448 0.94 -34.41 -12.42
N GLU A 449 0.48 -33.16 -12.38
CA GLU A 449 1.35 -31.99 -12.53
C GLU A 449 1.43 -31.25 -11.19
N LEU A 450 2.59 -31.38 -10.54
CA LEU A 450 2.89 -30.73 -9.26
C LEU A 450 3.29 -29.28 -9.50
N GLU A 451 2.67 -28.35 -8.79
CA GLU A 451 2.98 -26.92 -8.83
C GLU A 451 4.02 -26.58 -7.76
N GLU A 452 3.65 -26.77 -6.49
CA GLU A 452 4.49 -26.49 -5.33
C GLU A 452 4.22 -27.47 -4.19
N VAL A 453 5.24 -27.63 -3.33
CA VAL A 453 5.11 -28.24 -2.01
C VAL A 453 5.38 -27.15 -0.99
N LEU A 454 4.50 -27.00 -0.01
CA LEU A 454 4.64 -26.04 1.10
C LEU A 454 4.87 -26.81 2.40
N ILE A 455 5.99 -26.58 3.07
CA ILE A 455 6.24 -27.16 4.39
C ILE A 455 5.97 -26.13 5.48
N GLY A 456 5.24 -26.51 6.52
CA GLY A 456 4.98 -25.67 7.68
C GLY A 456 6.16 -25.61 8.65
N THR A 457 5.99 -24.93 9.78
CA THR A 457 6.94 -25.02 10.90
C THR A 457 6.77 -26.38 11.58
N PRO A 458 7.85 -27.14 11.85
CA PRO A 458 7.76 -28.38 12.63
C PRO A 458 7.20 -28.10 14.03
N THR A 459 6.21 -28.87 14.46
CA THR A 459 5.57 -28.77 15.78
C THR A 459 5.89 -30.00 16.63
N SER A 460 6.11 -29.81 17.93
CA SER A 460 6.27 -30.92 18.87
C SER A 460 5.13 -31.93 18.75
N SER A 461 5.42 -33.22 18.92
CA SER A 461 4.35 -34.18 19.25
C SER A 461 3.72 -33.78 20.59
N LYS A 462 2.44 -34.12 20.81
CA LYS A 462 1.64 -33.60 21.95
C LYS A 462 2.16 -33.94 23.35
N ASN A 463 3.20 -34.75 23.47
CA ASN A 463 3.79 -35.19 24.74
C ASN A 463 5.24 -34.69 24.95
N ASP A 464 5.89 -34.02 23.98
CA ASP A 464 7.29 -33.61 24.09
C ASP A 464 7.48 -32.09 24.23
N THR A 465 7.72 -31.64 25.45
CA THR A 465 8.00 -30.23 25.77
C THR A 465 9.46 -29.84 25.56
N ASN A 466 10.39 -30.78 25.36
CA ASN A 466 11.82 -30.49 25.24
C ASN A 466 12.11 -29.69 23.96
N ILE A 467 11.43 -30.04 22.86
CA ILE A 467 11.49 -29.30 21.58
C ILE A 467 11.12 -27.82 21.78
N GLU A 468 10.03 -27.52 22.50
CA GLU A 468 9.58 -26.14 22.72
C GLU A 468 10.52 -25.35 23.64
N GLN A 469 11.12 -26.02 24.64
CA GLN A 469 12.16 -25.44 25.48
C GLN A 469 13.42 -25.10 24.65
N ILE A 470 13.87 -26.00 23.77
CA ILE A 470 15.03 -25.75 22.89
C ILE A 470 14.74 -24.61 21.91
N LEU A 471 13.56 -24.57 21.29
CA LEU A 471 13.16 -23.46 20.41
C LEU A 471 13.11 -22.12 21.17
N THR A 472 12.67 -22.12 22.42
CA THR A 472 12.66 -20.95 23.29
C THR A 472 14.07 -20.50 23.69
N GLN A 473 14.99 -21.44 23.97
CA GLN A 473 16.40 -21.16 24.25
C GLN A 473 17.16 -20.66 23.01
N LEU A 474 16.86 -21.18 21.82
CA LEU A 474 17.44 -20.68 20.57
C LEU A 474 16.94 -19.26 20.27
N ARG A 475 15.65 -19.00 20.48
CA ARG A 475 15.07 -17.66 20.34
C ARG A 475 15.71 -16.66 21.32
N SER A 476 15.85 -17.01 22.60
CA SER A 476 16.49 -16.14 23.59
C SER A 476 17.98 -15.93 23.32
N ARG A 477 18.70 -16.95 22.83
CA ARG A 477 20.11 -16.83 22.41
C ARG A 477 20.30 -15.93 21.19
N GLN A 478 19.38 -15.97 20.22
CA GLN A 478 19.38 -15.06 19.08
C GLN A 478 19.10 -13.62 19.51
N ILE A 479 18.05 -13.41 20.33
CA ILE A 479 17.74 -12.09 20.90
C ILE A 479 18.92 -11.54 21.72
N ALA A 480 19.58 -12.37 22.54
CA ALA A 480 20.76 -11.96 23.29
C ALA A 480 21.94 -11.57 22.39
N LYS A 481 22.10 -12.19 21.21
CA LYS A 481 23.12 -11.83 20.23
C LYS A 481 22.82 -10.46 19.58
N GLU A 482 21.58 -10.26 19.15
CA GLU A 482 21.11 -8.98 18.58
C GLU A 482 21.16 -7.85 19.62
N GLN A 483 20.88 -8.16 20.89
CA GLN A 483 21.07 -7.22 22.01
C GLN A 483 22.55 -6.90 22.25
N LEU A 484 23.47 -7.86 22.20
CA LEU A 484 24.92 -7.60 22.30
C LEU A 484 25.43 -6.70 21.18
N GLU A 485 24.95 -6.90 19.94
CA GLU A 485 25.27 -6.06 18.77
C GLU A 485 24.64 -4.66 18.87
N THR A 486 23.44 -4.57 19.45
CA THR A 486 22.80 -3.29 19.81
C THR A 486 23.60 -2.56 20.89
N TYR A 487 24.04 -3.25 21.95
CA TYR A 487 24.81 -2.66 23.05
C TYR A 487 26.22 -2.25 22.62
N SER A 488 26.92 -3.01 21.78
CA SER A 488 28.23 -2.57 21.25
C SER A 488 28.11 -1.35 20.34
N THR A 489 27.02 -1.27 19.56
CA THR A 489 26.68 -0.09 18.75
C THR A 489 26.36 1.12 19.65
N GLN A 490 25.55 0.93 20.71
CA GLN A 490 25.24 1.98 21.68
C GLN A 490 26.48 2.45 22.46
N GLN A 491 27.36 1.53 22.88
CA GLN A 491 28.63 1.85 23.53
C GLN A 491 29.52 2.69 22.60
N SER A 492 29.67 2.26 21.35
CA SER A 492 30.46 2.98 20.34
C SER A 492 29.92 4.40 20.07
N ALA A 493 28.59 4.54 20.03
CA ALA A 493 27.93 5.84 19.88
C ALA A 493 28.12 6.74 21.11
N ALA A 494 27.95 6.21 22.32
CA ALA A 494 28.13 6.95 23.57
C ALA A 494 29.59 7.36 23.82
N GLU A 495 30.55 6.54 23.42
CA GLU A 495 31.97 6.86 23.46
C GLU A 495 32.33 7.98 22.47
N LYS A 496 31.74 7.96 21.27
CA LYS A 496 31.86 9.06 20.30
C LYS A 496 31.15 10.34 20.75
N GLU A 497 30.01 10.24 21.43
CA GLU A 497 29.30 11.38 22.03
C GLU A 497 30.12 12.00 23.19
N LYS A 498 30.77 11.17 24.00
CA LYS A 498 31.71 11.61 25.05
C LYS A 498 32.91 12.35 24.45
N GLU A 499 33.56 11.76 23.45
CA GLU A 499 34.70 12.36 22.74
C GLU A 499 34.33 13.71 22.10
N LEU A 500 33.16 13.79 21.46
CA LEU A 500 32.62 15.03 20.91
C LEU A 500 32.39 16.10 22.00
N LYS A 501 31.75 15.73 23.12
CA LYS A 501 31.47 16.64 24.23
C LYS A 501 32.73 17.11 24.96
N GLU A 502 33.74 16.26 25.09
CA GLU A 502 35.05 16.66 25.62
C GLU A 502 35.77 17.63 24.67
N ALA A 503 35.72 17.38 23.36
CA ALA A 503 36.25 18.32 22.35
C ALA A 503 35.49 19.67 22.34
N GLU A 504 34.16 19.67 22.42
CA GLU A 504 33.34 20.89 22.54
C GLU A 504 33.64 21.67 23.83
N ALA A 505 33.79 20.98 24.96
CA ALA A 505 34.10 21.61 26.24
C ALA A 505 35.50 22.27 26.23
N ILE A 506 36.49 21.57 25.67
CA ILE A 506 37.85 22.10 25.48
C ILE A 506 37.83 23.31 24.53
N ALA A 507 37.16 23.21 23.38
CA ALA A 507 37.02 24.31 22.43
C ALA A 507 36.34 25.53 23.06
N LYS A 508 35.30 25.33 23.87
CA LYS A 508 34.59 26.41 24.57
C LYS A 508 35.46 27.10 25.65
N GLN A 509 36.25 26.34 26.40
CA GLN A 509 37.23 26.95 27.31
C GLN A 509 38.34 27.68 26.55
N GLN A 510 38.82 27.12 25.43
CA GLN A 510 39.81 27.76 24.58
C GLN A 510 39.29 29.08 23.99
N THR A 511 38.01 29.17 23.62
CA THR A 511 37.36 30.43 23.21
C THR A 511 37.40 31.45 24.35
N SER A 512 36.99 31.08 25.56
CA SER A 512 36.97 32.00 26.72
C SER A 512 38.37 32.46 27.14
N LEU A 513 39.38 31.58 27.07
CA LEU A 513 40.79 31.94 27.26
C LEU A 513 41.27 32.90 26.17
N THR A 514 40.90 32.66 24.91
CA THR A 514 41.25 33.52 23.77
C THR A 514 40.58 34.90 23.86
N GLU A 515 39.32 34.97 24.31
CA GLU A 515 38.66 36.24 24.61
C GLU A 515 39.37 37.00 25.73
N SER A 516 39.82 36.32 26.79
CA SER A 516 40.61 36.93 27.87
C SER A 516 41.95 37.47 27.37
N ASP A 517 42.71 36.68 26.59
CA ASP A 517 43.99 37.11 25.99
C ASP A 517 43.82 38.27 25.00
N ILE A 518 42.74 38.26 24.20
CA ILE A 518 42.40 39.36 23.30
C ILE A 518 42.03 40.61 24.11
N ASN A 519 41.24 40.49 25.17
CA ASN A 519 40.85 41.63 26.00
C ASN A 519 42.06 42.23 26.74
N ILE A 520 42.97 41.39 27.25
CA ILE A 520 44.26 41.85 27.82
C ILE A 520 45.08 42.59 26.76
N LYS A 521 45.18 42.09 25.53
CA LYS A 521 45.87 42.79 24.42
C LYS A 521 45.15 44.07 23.99
N ILE A 522 43.83 44.14 24.08
CA ILE A 522 43.06 45.36 23.82
C ILE A 522 43.37 46.40 24.91
N GLN A 523 43.35 46.03 26.20
CA GLN A 523 43.72 46.91 27.30
C GLN A 523 45.19 47.36 27.21
N GLU A 524 46.12 46.47 26.88
CA GLU A 524 47.54 46.80 26.69
C GLU A 524 47.74 47.76 25.50
N ASN A 525 47.01 47.55 24.40
CA ASN A 525 47.07 48.44 23.24
C ASN A 525 46.35 49.78 23.48
N GLN A 526 45.27 49.83 24.26
CA GLN A 526 44.67 51.07 24.73
C GLN A 526 45.62 51.84 25.65
N GLY A 527 46.27 51.17 26.61
CA GLY A 527 47.32 51.78 27.43
C GLY A 527 48.50 52.31 26.62
N LYS A 528 48.95 51.57 25.60
CA LYS A 528 49.97 52.05 24.64
C LYS A 528 49.47 53.23 23.81
N ALA A 529 48.21 53.22 23.37
CA ALA A 529 47.61 54.31 22.61
C ALA A 529 47.45 55.59 23.45
N ASP A 530 46.98 55.49 24.69
CA ASP A 530 46.85 56.64 25.60
C ASP A 530 48.22 57.14 26.09
N LEU A 531 49.23 56.27 26.25
CA LEU A 531 50.61 56.68 26.51
C LEU A 531 51.25 57.36 25.28
N MET A 532 50.98 56.87 24.07
CA MET A 532 51.44 57.49 22.82
C MET A 532 50.74 58.82 22.56
N LYS A 533 49.45 58.93 22.88
CA LYS A 533 48.65 60.16 22.84
C LYS A 533 49.13 61.17 23.88
N SER A 534 49.40 60.74 25.11
CA SER A 534 50.02 61.56 26.15
C SER A 534 51.42 62.04 25.75
N ARG A 535 52.21 61.20 25.05
CA ARG A 535 53.48 61.63 24.42
C ARG A 535 53.26 62.63 23.29
N GLN A 536 52.26 62.46 22.44
CA GLN A 536 51.96 63.42 21.37
C GLN A 536 51.43 64.74 21.91
N ASP A 537 50.61 64.76 22.96
CA ASP A 537 50.20 65.99 23.63
C ASP A 537 51.37 66.64 24.38
N ALA A 538 52.30 65.86 24.96
CA ALA A 538 53.56 66.38 25.50
C ALA A 538 54.48 66.98 24.42
N GLU A 539 54.69 66.29 23.28
CA GLU A 539 55.42 66.82 22.12
C GLU A 539 54.74 68.07 21.55
N LYS A 540 53.41 68.11 21.55
CA LYS A 540 52.61 69.26 21.07
C LYS A 540 52.71 70.44 22.02
N ILE A 541 52.71 70.21 23.34
CA ILE A 541 53.01 71.24 24.35
C ILE A 541 54.47 71.70 24.21
N GLN A 542 55.42 70.79 23.97
CA GLN A 542 56.83 71.15 23.75
C GLN A 542 57.01 71.96 22.46
N ARG A 543 56.41 71.56 21.33
CA ARG A 543 56.46 72.32 20.07
C ARG A 543 55.68 73.63 20.13
N LEU A 544 54.61 73.73 20.93
CA LEU A 544 53.96 75.00 21.23
C LEU A 544 54.88 75.89 22.09
N SER A 545 55.59 75.32 23.06
CA SER A 545 56.57 76.04 23.88
C SER A 545 57.80 76.47 23.07
N GLU A 546 58.24 75.67 22.09
CA GLU A 546 59.30 76.01 21.14
C GLU A 546 58.80 77.03 20.11
N ALA A 547 57.53 76.99 19.69
CA ALA A 547 56.93 78.00 18.83
C ALA A 547 56.75 79.34 19.56
N ASP A 548 56.30 79.34 20.82
CA ASP A 548 56.23 80.54 21.65
C ASP A 548 57.64 81.04 22.04
N ALA A 549 58.60 80.16 22.31
CA ALA A 549 60.01 80.56 22.49
C ALA A 549 60.60 81.14 21.20
N TYR A 550 60.27 80.59 20.03
CA TYR A 550 60.65 81.16 18.74
C TYR A 550 59.95 82.49 18.47
N ARG A 551 58.68 82.64 18.87
CA ARG A 551 57.92 83.89 18.75
C ARG A 551 58.44 84.96 19.70
N VAL A 552 58.80 84.61 20.93
CA VAL A 552 59.47 85.47 21.91
C VAL A 552 60.87 85.82 21.43
N LYS A 553 61.60 84.89 20.80
CA LYS A 553 62.92 85.17 20.22
C LYS A 553 62.83 86.08 18.99
N GLN A 554 61.85 85.89 18.11
CA GLN A 554 61.55 86.80 17.00
C GLN A 554 61.05 88.16 17.49
N GLN A 555 60.26 88.23 18.57
CA GLN A 555 59.90 89.48 19.21
C GLN A 555 61.12 90.15 19.86
N ALA A 556 62.01 89.41 20.51
CA ALA A 556 63.25 89.92 21.08
C ALA A 556 64.28 90.32 20.01
N GLU A 557 64.32 89.66 18.85
CA GLU A 557 65.16 90.03 17.70
C GLU A 557 64.56 91.24 16.96
N ALA A 558 63.23 91.35 16.86
CA ALA A 558 62.55 92.55 16.36
C ALA A 558 62.63 93.74 17.33
N GLU A 559 62.61 93.49 18.64
CA GLU A 559 62.85 94.50 19.68
C GLU A 559 64.33 94.85 19.76
N ALA A 560 65.26 93.92 19.57
CA ALA A 560 66.69 94.23 19.44
C ALA A 560 66.97 94.99 18.14
N TYR A 561 66.28 94.69 17.03
CA TYR A 561 66.40 95.44 15.79
C TYR A 561 65.76 96.83 15.90
N ARG A 562 64.59 96.96 16.54
CA ARG A 562 64.01 98.27 16.89
C ARG A 562 64.88 99.03 17.87
N LEU A 563 65.44 98.40 18.89
CA LEU A 563 66.34 99.01 19.88
C LEU A 563 67.65 99.41 19.22
N LYS A 564 68.15 98.67 18.22
CA LYS A 564 69.36 99.03 17.47
C LYS A 564 69.10 100.13 16.45
N GLN A 565 68.00 100.08 15.69
CA GLN A 565 67.54 101.18 14.83
C GLN A 565 67.24 102.44 15.65
N GLN A 566 66.63 102.30 16.83
CA GLN A 566 66.33 103.40 17.74
C GLN A 566 67.57 103.85 18.51
N ALA A 567 68.59 103.00 18.73
CA ALA A 567 69.88 103.40 19.27
C ALA A 567 70.80 104.00 18.20
N GLU A 568 70.67 103.66 16.93
CA GLU A 568 71.37 104.30 15.80
C GLU A 568 70.68 105.63 15.45
N ALA A 569 69.34 105.68 15.45
CA ALA A 569 68.57 106.92 15.34
C ALA A 569 68.77 107.83 16.57
N ASN A 570 68.81 107.29 17.79
CA ASN A 570 69.16 108.05 18.98
C ASN A 570 70.65 108.38 19.01
N ALA A 571 71.58 107.58 18.46
CA ALA A 571 72.99 107.98 18.35
C ALA A 571 73.21 109.02 17.25
N TYR A 572 72.35 109.07 16.23
CA TYR A 572 72.35 110.11 15.20
C TYR A 572 71.68 111.40 15.69
N GLN A 573 70.56 111.29 16.41
CA GLN A 573 69.95 112.43 17.10
C GLN A 573 70.81 112.91 18.26
N VAL A 574 71.44 112.05 19.07
CA VAL A 574 72.43 112.43 20.09
C VAL A 574 73.74 112.86 19.46
N LYS A 575 74.09 112.50 18.21
CA LYS A 575 75.16 113.21 17.49
C LYS A 575 74.73 114.62 17.11
N GLN A 576 73.62 114.81 16.40
CA GLN A 576 73.20 116.17 16.03
C GLN A 576 72.82 117.03 17.24
N GLN A 577 72.30 116.44 18.31
CA GLN A 577 72.08 117.10 19.59
C GLN A 577 73.39 117.29 20.35
N ALA A 578 74.36 116.38 20.36
CA ALA A 578 75.67 116.65 20.97
C ALA A 578 76.57 117.56 20.12
N ASP A 579 76.30 117.75 18.83
CA ASP A 579 76.95 118.76 17.98
C ASP A 579 76.26 120.13 18.17
N ALA A 580 74.93 120.19 18.23
CA ALA A 580 74.17 121.39 18.55
C ALA A 580 74.30 121.79 20.04
N GLU A 581 74.47 120.83 20.93
CA GLU A 581 74.81 121.02 22.34
C GLU A 581 76.31 121.13 22.56
N ALA A 582 77.21 120.66 21.69
CA ALA A 582 78.59 121.15 21.72
C ALA A 582 78.65 122.62 21.31
N PHE A 583 77.84 123.04 20.34
CA PHE A 583 77.73 124.45 19.95
C PHE A 583 77.08 125.30 21.05
N ARG A 584 75.96 124.84 21.64
CA ARG A 584 75.33 125.51 22.79
C ARG A 584 76.21 125.44 24.05
N LEU A 585 76.76 124.30 24.45
CA LEU A 585 77.67 124.15 25.60
C LEU A 585 79.02 124.82 25.36
N LYS A 586 79.37 125.22 24.14
CA LYS A 586 80.48 126.15 23.90
C LYS A 586 80.06 127.60 24.12
N GLN A 587 78.89 128.04 23.64
CA GLN A 587 78.39 129.39 23.93
C GLN A 587 77.97 129.60 25.40
N THR A 588 77.21 128.67 25.98
CA THR A 588 76.91 128.64 27.41
C THR A 588 78.13 128.21 28.22
N GLY A 589 79.07 127.42 27.70
CA GLY A 589 80.34 127.16 28.38
C GLY A 589 81.22 128.40 28.47
N GLU A 590 81.31 129.23 27.43
CA GLU A 590 82.04 130.50 27.48
C GLU A 590 81.29 131.53 28.36
N ALA A 591 79.95 131.59 28.29
CA ALA A 591 79.15 132.48 29.14
C ALA A 591 79.07 132.04 30.62
N GLU A 592 78.99 130.73 30.90
CA GLU A 592 78.93 130.16 32.25
C GLU A 592 80.32 129.95 32.84
N ALA A 593 81.39 129.76 32.07
CA ALA A 593 82.74 129.93 32.60
C ALA A 593 82.98 131.39 33.03
N PHE A 594 82.46 132.38 32.29
CA PHE A 594 82.51 133.78 32.70
C PHE A 594 81.65 134.04 33.96
N LYS A 595 80.42 133.50 33.99
CA LYS A 595 79.48 133.64 35.12
C LYS A 595 79.96 132.90 36.38
N ILE A 596 80.43 131.66 36.27
CA ILE A 596 80.95 130.86 37.39
C ILE A 596 82.30 131.42 37.86
N LYS A 597 83.12 132.01 36.98
CA LYS A 597 84.31 132.75 37.42
C LYS A 597 83.94 134.00 38.22
N THR A 598 82.98 134.80 37.77
CA THR A 598 82.56 136.03 38.49
C THR A 598 81.77 135.73 39.77
N VAL A 599 80.84 134.77 39.75
CA VAL A 599 80.12 134.30 40.94
C VAL A 599 81.07 133.59 41.90
N GLY A 600 81.94 132.69 41.43
CA GLY A 600 82.93 132.01 42.25
C GLY A 600 83.94 132.97 42.89
N GLN A 601 84.39 134.01 42.18
CA GLN A 601 85.20 135.06 42.79
C GLN A 601 84.40 135.88 43.82
N ALA A 602 83.14 136.25 43.54
CA ALA A 602 82.31 137.02 44.46
C ALA A 602 81.88 136.26 45.72
N ASP A 603 81.53 134.97 45.59
CA ASP A 603 81.14 134.11 46.71
C ASP A 603 82.35 133.65 47.53
N ALA A 604 83.52 133.40 46.92
CA ALA A 604 84.75 133.19 47.68
C ALA A 604 85.13 134.44 48.51
N ASP A 605 84.97 135.63 47.93
CA ASP A 605 85.15 136.90 48.67
C ASP A 605 84.12 137.06 49.80
N ARG A 606 82.86 136.65 49.58
CA ARG A 606 81.79 136.70 50.58
C ARG A 606 82.04 135.72 51.73
N GLU A 607 82.39 134.47 51.42
CA GLU A 607 82.69 133.41 52.39
C GLU A 607 83.93 133.78 53.22
N ALA A 608 85.01 134.26 52.59
CA ALA A 608 86.22 134.71 53.27
C ALA A 608 85.94 135.89 54.23
N ARG A 609 85.16 136.89 53.80
CA ARG A 609 84.77 138.04 54.65
C ARG A 609 83.91 137.61 55.84
N VAL A 610 83.00 136.64 55.66
CA VAL A 610 82.18 136.07 56.75
C VAL A 610 83.03 135.23 57.72
N GLY A 611 83.99 134.46 57.20
CA GLY A 611 84.94 133.68 58.01
C GLY A 611 85.79 134.56 58.92
N ILE A 612 86.45 135.58 58.34
CA ILE A 612 87.25 136.57 59.08
C ILE A 612 86.40 137.28 60.16
N SER A 613 85.14 137.63 59.84
CA SER A 613 84.24 138.29 60.78
C SER A 613 83.88 137.42 61.99
N LYS A 614 83.78 136.10 61.81
CA LYS A 614 83.53 135.16 62.92
C LYS A 614 84.76 134.92 63.79
N ALA A 615 85.95 134.83 63.16
CA ALA A 615 87.19 134.58 63.90
C ALA A 615 87.50 135.71 64.90
N ILE A 616 87.34 136.97 64.47
CA ILE A 616 87.52 138.14 65.34
C ILE A 616 86.57 138.10 66.56
N ALA A 617 85.34 137.60 66.39
CA ALA A 617 84.36 137.53 67.48
C ALA A 617 84.65 136.40 68.49
N ALA A 618 85.13 135.23 68.03
CA ALA A 618 85.49 134.12 68.91
C ALA A 618 86.75 134.42 69.73
N LYS A 619 87.77 135.01 69.10
CA LYS A 619 89.01 135.49 69.74
C LYS A 619 88.72 136.39 70.95
N GLU A 620 87.76 137.30 70.80
CA GLU A 620 87.39 138.23 71.87
C GLU A 620 86.50 137.62 72.97
N GLN A 621 85.70 136.58 72.68
CA GLN A 621 85.03 135.79 73.73
C GLN A 621 86.01 134.96 74.56
N VAL A 622 87.06 134.41 73.96
CA VAL A 622 88.12 133.68 74.69
C VAL A 622 88.87 134.63 75.64
N ASN A 623 89.17 135.85 75.20
CA ASN A 623 89.76 136.90 76.05
C ASN A 623 88.86 137.32 77.22
N ALA A 624 87.53 137.29 77.06
CA ALA A 624 86.58 137.72 78.10
C ALA A 624 86.35 136.70 79.22
N PHE A 625 86.54 135.40 78.99
CA PHE A 625 86.19 134.33 79.94
C PHE A 625 87.33 133.42 80.41
N GLY A 626 88.55 133.57 79.88
CA GLY A 626 89.78 133.14 80.57
C GLY A 626 90.11 131.64 80.59
N GLY A 627 89.37 130.74 79.91
CA GLY A 627 89.82 129.36 79.74
C GLY A 627 88.80 128.37 79.15
N ALA A 628 89.31 127.34 78.46
CA ALA A 628 88.50 126.37 77.69
C ALA A 628 88.28 124.99 78.36
N GLN A 629 88.75 124.79 79.59
CA GLN A 629 88.92 123.44 80.17
C GLN A 629 87.62 122.70 80.56
N TYR A 630 86.49 123.38 80.68
CA TYR A 630 85.24 122.76 81.17
C TYR A 630 84.47 121.94 80.12
N LYS A 631 84.57 122.27 78.83
CA LYS A 631 83.69 121.71 77.78
C LYS A 631 83.93 120.21 77.53
N VAL A 632 85.18 119.77 77.65
CA VAL A 632 85.63 118.41 77.30
C VAL A 632 85.20 117.33 78.31
N VAL A 633 84.84 117.71 79.55
CA VAL A 633 84.55 116.74 80.62
C VAL A 633 83.17 116.07 80.46
N GLN A 634 82.18 116.79 79.91
CA GLN A 634 80.80 116.30 79.81
C GLN A 634 80.62 115.26 78.69
N GLU A 635 81.36 115.40 77.58
CA GLU A 635 81.20 114.59 76.37
C GLU A 635 81.81 113.17 76.50
N ILE A 636 82.68 112.96 77.48
CA ILE A 636 83.37 111.68 77.72
C ILE A 636 82.57 110.74 78.65
N MET A 637 81.76 111.26 79.57
CA MET A 637 81.07 110.42 80.57
C MET A 637 79.85 109.68 80.02
N ASN A 638 79.03 110.32 79.17
CA ASN A 638 77.82 109.67 78.63
C ASN A 638 78.18 108.56 77.62
N ASN A 639 79.14 108.83 76.72
CA ASN A 639 79.56 107.88 75.68
C ASN A 639 80.25 106.60 76.21
N PHE A 640 80.62 106.56 77.50
CA PHE A 640 81.23 105.39 78.14
C PHE A 640 80.23 104.51 78.90
N ALA A 641 79.04 105.04 79.26
CA ALA A 641 78.05 104.32 80.04
C ALA A 641 77.22 103.33 79.19
N ASP A 642 76.61 103.81 78.10
CA ASP A 642 75.64 103.02 77.33
C ASP A 642 76.29 101.83 76.58
N ALA A 643 77.53 102.00 76.12
CA ALA A 643 78.28 100.95 75.41
C ALA A 643 78.75 99.79 76.31
N ILE A 644 78.69 99.94 77.64
CA ILE A 644 79.18 98.94 78.60
C ILE A 644 78.09 98.48 79.59
N LYS A 645 77.09 99.30 79.93
CA LYS A 645 76.08 98.92 80.92
C LYS A 645 75.08 97.84 80.44
N THR A 646 74.84 97.73 79.13
CA THR A 646 74.03 96.64 78.53
C THR A 646 74.91 95.51 77.95
N SER A 647 76.08 95.32 78.57
CA SER A 647 77.00 94.18 78.56
C SER A 647 76.39 92.83 78.10
N LYS A 648 77.00 91.98 77.27
CA LYS A 648 78.44 91.69 76.99
C LYS A 648 79.22 91.02 78.14
N VAL A 649 78.70 89.91 78.69
CA VAL A 649 79.47 88.98 79.51
C VAL A 649 79.53 87.58 78.88
N ASP A 650 80.75 87.24 78.47
CA ASP A 650 81.45 85.96 78.20
C ASP A 650 80.67 84.63 78.05
N ILE A 651 80.94 83.74 77.07
CA ILE A 651 82.18 83.31 76.37
C ILE A 651 82.91 82.13 77.06
N VAL A 652 82.91 80.99 76.34
CA VAL A 652 83.49 79.65 76.57
C VAL A 652 83.11 78.86 77.84
N PRO A 653 82.77 77.56 77.72
CA PRO A 653 82.73 76.66 78.86
C PRO A 653 84.14 76.31 79.34
N LYS A 654 84.35 76.31 80.66
CA LYS A 654 85.51 75.68 81.31
C LYS A 654 85.04 74.64 82.32
N THR A 655 85.76 73.53 82.37
CA THR A 655 85.38 72.30 83.05
C THR A 655 85.86 72.22 84.51
N LEU A 656 85.24 71.29 85.24
CA LEU A 656 85.80 70.47 86.34
C LEU A 656 85.91 71.04 87.78
N ILE A 657 85.74 70.10 88.73
CA ILE A 657 86.14 70.09 90.16
C ILE A 657 85.29 70.99 91.08
N THR A 658 84.55 70.56 92.11
CA THR A 658 84.38 69.28 92.84
C THR A 658 83.34 69.50 93.99
N SER A 659 83.11 68.48 94.83
CA SER A 659 82.43 68.49 96.16
C SER A 659 81.06 69.20 96.27
N GLY A 660 79.99 68.41 96.44
CA GLY A 660 78.62 68.91 96.64
C GLY A 660 77.86 68.15 97.74
N GLY A 661 77.05 67.16 97.34
CA GLY A 661 76.13 66.42 98.21
C GLY A 661 74.75 67.09 98.33
N GLY A 662 73.73 66.30 98.69
CA GLY A 662 72.39 66.79 99.07
C GLY A 662 71.31 66.84 97.97
N GLU A 663 70.58 65.72 97.84
CA GLU A 663 69.10 65.59 97.74
C GLU A 663 68.23 66.43 96.75
N GLY A 664 67.11 65.81 96.29
CA GLY A 664 66.01 66.45 95.53
C GLY A 664 66.26 66.51 94.01
N GLU A 665 65.55 65.79 93.10
CA GLU A 665 64.10 65.55 92.96
C GLU A 665 63.24 66.85 92.95
N ASN A 666 62.35 67.10 91.96
CA ASN A 666 62.04 66.30 90.76
C ASN A 666 61.33 67.08 89.62
N ASN A 667 61.28 66.43 88.45
CA ASN A 667 60.25 66.50 87.41
C ASN A 667 59.94 67.77 86.57
N LEU A 668 60.37 67.67 85.31
CA LEU A 668 59.60 67.85 84.05
C LEU A 668 58.99 69.22 83.63
N HIS A 669 59.57 69.72 82.52
CA HIS A 669 58.92 70.13 81.25
C HIS A 669 58.31 71.54 81.05
N ASN A 670 58.35 71.92 79.76
CA ASN A 670 57.70 73.04 79.05
C ASN A 670 58.14 74.48 79.36
N ALA A 671 58.65 75.16 78.32
CA ALA A 671 59.04 76.58 78.38
C ALA A 671 59.02 77.28 76.99
N PHE A 672 58.05 76.96 76.11
CA PHE A 672 57.76 77.83 74.95
C PHE A 672 57.16 79.18 75.39
N GLU A 673 56.54 79.21 76.57
CA GLU A 673 55.64 80.27 77.01
C GLU A 673 56.37 81.52 77.56
N ASN A 674 57.59 81.36 78.09
CA ASN A 674 58.23 82.39 78.92
C ASN A 674 58.88 83.59 78.20
N LEU A 675 58.97 83.61 76.85
CA LEU A 675 59.41 84.82 76.14
C LEU A 675 58.42 85.38 75.11
N VAL A 676 57.22 84.78 75.01
CA VAL A 676 56.02 85.58 74.68
C VAL A 676 55.71 86.50 75.87
N MET A 677 56.03 86.07 77.11
CA MET A 677 56.01 86.89 78.34
C MET A 677 57.10 87.99 78.41
N LEU A 678 57.59 88.50 77.27
CA LEU A 678 58.32 89.77 77.20
C LEU A 678 57.89 90.67 76.03
N LEU A 679 56.86 90.32 75.26
CA LEU A 679 56.26 91.25 74.28
C LEU A 679 55.51 92.39 75.00
N LEU A 680 55.20 92.21 76.30
CA LEU A 680 54.64 93.24 77.17
C LEU A 680 55.36 93.31 78.53
N SER A 681 56.12 94.39 78.74
CA SER A 681 55.61 95.41 79.67
C SER A 681 55.58 96.75 78.94
N ASP A 682 54.70 97.65 79.36
CA ASP A 682 54.27 98.77 78.53
C ASP A 682 55.38 99.85 78.35
N LYS A 683 55.64 100.16 77.08
CA LYS A 683 55.57 101.50 76.46
C LYS A 683 56.32 102.71 77.07
N LEU A 684 56.78 103.57 76.14
CA LEU A 684 56.83 105.05 76.21
C LEU A 684 57.74 105.73 77.26
N THR A 685 58.85 106.32 76.78
CA THR A 685 59.37 107.70 77.02
C THR A 685 60.81 107.73 76.42
N SER A 686 61.21 108.39 75.32
CA SER A 686 60.93 109.66 74.63
C SER A 686 61.83 110.86 75.02
N GLN A 687 62.60 111.38 74.04
CA GLN A 687 63.27 112.71 73.92
C GLN A 687 64.68 112.96 74.53
N ALA A 688 65.64 113.49 73.71
CA ALA A 688 66.47 114.72 73.93
C ALA A 688 67.99 114.75 73.47
N SER A 689 68.27 115.06 72.19
CA SER A 689 69.28 116.02 71.60
C SER A 689 70.74 116.33 72.11
N ASN A 690 71.72 116.27 71.17
CA ASN A 690 72.77 117.27 70.74
C ASN A 690 74.24 117.46 71.34
N VAL A 691 75.27 117.32 70.43
CA VAL A 691 76.45 118.25 70.11
C VAL A 691 77.68 118.31 71.12
N SER A 692 79.00 118.52 70.77
CA SER A 692 79.67 119.74 70.20
C SER A 692 81.23 119.81 69.88
N GLU A 693 81.60 120.43 68.72
CA GLU A 693 82.81 121.33 68.46
C GLU A 693 84.29 120.80 68.51
N LEU A 694 85.40 121.42 68.03
CA LEU A 694 85.97 122.79 67.72
C LEU A 694 86.99 122.72 66.51
N SER A 695 87.77 123.73 65.98
CA SER A 695 87.65 125.20 65.72
C SER A 695 88.87 125.83 64.94
N GLU A 696 88.64 126.82 64.05
CA GLU A 696 89.49 128.02 63.68
C GLU A 696 90.77 128.07 62.76
N GLU A 697 91.05 129.31 62.29
CA GLU A 697 92.21 129.92 61.54
C GLU A 697 93.06 129.03 60.60
N ALA A 698 92.89 129.01 59.27
CA ALA A 698 92.18 129.87 58.30
C ALA A 698 92.78 131.25 57.94
N GLU A 699 93.94 131.68 58.49
CA GLU A 699 94.59 132.95 58.08
C GLU A 699 95.47 132.87 56.80
N ILE A 700 95.97 131.69 56.43
CA ILE A 700 97.01 131.54 55.38
C ILE A 700 96.46 131.59 53.93
N LEU A 701 95.14 131.73 53.75
CA LEU A 701 94.36 131.74 52.49
C LEU A 701 94.81 132.75 51.40
N LYS A 702 95.79 133.62 51.69
CA LYS A 702 95.85 135.00 51.19
C LYS A 702 96.70 135.27 49.92
N LYS A 703 97.42 134.29 49.34
CA LYS A 703 98.63 134.61 48.53
C LYS A 703 98.72 134.29 47.02
N GLU A 704 98.43 133.12 46.47
CA GLU A 704 98.80 132.86 45.04
C GLU A 704 98.05 131.71 44.35
N ILE A 705 97.76 131.87 43.04
CA ILE A 705 97.14 130.88 42.12
C ILE A 705 97.45 131.18 40.63
N LEU A 706 97.42 130.17 39.76
CA LEU A 706 97.54 130.30 38.28
C LEU A 706 96.84 129.14 37.53
N SER A 707 96.63 129.25 36.20
CA SER A 707 96.09 128.20 35.31
C SER A 707 96.26 128.56 33.81
N SER A 708 96.41 127.57 32.89
CA SER A 708 96.61 127.82 31.44
C SER A 708 96.43 126.56 30.53
N VAL A 709 95.80 126.66 29.34
CA VAL A 709 95.66 125.55 28.35
C VAL A 709 95.57 126.05 26.88
N LYS A 710 95.99 125.25 25.88
CA LYS A 710 95.61 125.38 24.45
C LYS A 710 95.38 123.98 23.78
N PRO A 711 94.39 123.82 22.87
CA PRO A 711 94.26 122.70 21.91
C PRO A 711 94.87 122.94 20.50
N SER A 712 95.36 121.87 19.85
CA SER A 712 95.81 121.71 18.44
C SER A 712 96.11 120.20 18.22
N ASP A 713 96.14 119.56 17.05
CA ASP A 713 95.62 119.75 15.66
C ASP A 713 95.81 118.35 14.97
N ILE A 714 95.77 118.01 13.66
CA ILE A 714 95.62 118.62 12.33
C ILE A 714 95.01 117.55 11.38
N LYS A 715 94.51 117.90 10.18
CA LYS A 715 93.92 116.96 9.20
C LYS A 715 94.76 116.78 7.92
N ASN A 716 94.89 115.53 7.44
CA ASN A 716 95.06 115.22 6.01
C ASN A 716 94.29 113.94 5.61
N ASN A 717 94.48 113.43 4.39
CA ASN A 717 93.95 112.18 3.80
C ASN A 717 92.43 112.15 3.48
N ASN A 718 91.92 111.40 2.49
CA ASN A 718 92.51 110.86 1.24
C ASN A 718 93.92 110.24 1.35
#